data_AF-A0A1V5S9Y4-F1
#
_entry.id   AF-A0A1V5S9Y4-F1
#
_cell.length_a   1.000
_cell.length_b   1.000
_cell.length_c   1.000
_cell.angle_alpha   90.00
_cell.angle_beta   90.00
_cell.angle_gamma   90.00
#
_symmetry.space_group_name_H-M   'P 1'
#
loop_
_entity.id
_entity.type
_entity.pdbx_description
1 polymer ?
#
loop_
_entity_poly.entity_id
_entity_poly.type
_entity_poly.pdbx_seq_one_letter_code
_entity_poly.pdbx_strand_id
1 'polypeptide(L)'
;MLYVTVTDNNGCTATDSLKVHVCCYGDAYYTPRPTQLNDSVILQNLNNGSYIVNGVLTINANVNISNSLVYFAPNAKININPNYTLTVSNSYLLAECDTMWDGIYINGTSSQLVVNNNTFIKDAKNAIVSTNGGNIQLSGNITMVNNYKNIVVSNYAGTHPASISATTFSFNSSYSFLPQYPPISATRTYSGIEINNVESITIGNTASIANRNYFDNMDFGIKNYCSNLEVYNNTFQNMSFIGTPTYPPTGGVGIISTAGKFTPKNLTVGGISNGTINTNKFEACYWGIYADYYQNVTVQRDTFNNTVWTSVYLYSHPTKTIKVLSNVITNGIIGIHNGHCFNSTIDINYNRITNNYYGIAALNVNSATVQKLNIYNNYIWNNTYGNGIQVTNIQGVAGSNTQRANISNNFVYINNPDLNNVQGSNGILVNQSPYALIQLNSVSRPSGTVANEAQALNLNGIHIQLSPNSKLCQNTVSYMGCGLRFNGAMANTTLQLNNMLNYYFYGVRLDNAFIGNQGNTANCTAWRNRWNISSSLIRIQGTASMQHIWLYDGPNNTSNLYYPAPNSVNPPNNLQLQNCVNYVSSCSETLPLSALAPYTPVVENTYNYTIYPEKNRYWDKQFYYYDIQNSPLMASSLSSDIHALSFYNMLDANNIGTFAKVNAYMNNEDYAVSETLNNSIIPTNDIEKNRQIVNQIYLDTWAKGRFEFTTDERSVLEAIAYLEPLTGGGAVYSARVMLGINPPVNTGTTKMAQQTSLIQNAASTIYPNPAKDMAYLEYSLIEGEVAYIYFYNIMGVAIKSYMIDSSKNHFEFSTTDFKPGLYFYSIKLKNGKLLLSNKLIIIK
;
A
#
# COMPACT_ATOMS: atom_id res chain seq x y z
N MET A 1 39.41 17.24 -21.15
CA MET A 1 38.37 17.94 -20.37
C MET A 1 38.60 19.42 -20.55
N LEU A 2 37.56 20.14 -20.95
CA LEU A 2 37.52 21.59 -21.06
C LEU A 2 36.83 22.10 -19.80
N TYR A 3 37.43 23.02 -19.06
CA TYR A 3 36.81 23.59 -17.87
C TYR A 3 36.23 24.96 -18.24
N VAL A 4 34.93 25.13 -18.06
CA VAL A 4 34.22 26.38 -18.29
C VAL A 4 34.01 27.04 -16.94
N THR A 5 34.62 28.20 -16.73
CA THR A 5 34.38 29.01 -15.53
C THR A 5 33.58 30.24 -15.91
N VAL A 6 32.37 30.36 -15.39
CA VAL A 6 31.52 31.54 -15.55
C VAL A 6 31.71 32.41 -14.32
N THR A 7 32.01 33.69 -14.52
CA THR A 7 32.07 34.68 -13.44
C THR A 7 30.93 35.66 -13.65
N ASP A 8 30.07 35.85 -12.64
CA ASP A 8 29.03 36.86 -12.72
C ASP A 8 29.60 38.29 -12.52
N ASN A 9 28.76 39.31 -12.72
CA ASN A 9 29.14 40.71 -12.57
C ASN A 9 29.52 41.10 -11.12
N ASN A 10 29.29 40.23 -10.14
CA ASN A 10 29.65 40.42 -8.74
C ASN A 10 30.95 39.69 -8.37
N GLY A 11 31.61 39.01 -9.32
CA GLY A 11 32.84 38.27 -9.10
C GLY A 11 32.64 36.83 -8.62
N CYS A 12 31.40 36.31 -8.57
CA CYS A 12 31.14 34.92 -8.20
C CYS A 12 31.47 33.99 -9.36
N THR A 13 32.36 33.03 -9.15
CA THR A 13 32.78 32.05 -10.16
C THR A 13 32.09 30.70 -9.97
N ALA A 14 31.60 30.10 -11.05
CA ALA A 14 31.19 28.70 -11.11
C ALA A 14 31.99 27.99 -12.19
N THR A 15 32.64 26.87 -11.85
CA THR A 15 33.40 26.06 -12.80
C THR A 15 32.67 24.75 -13.07
N ASP A 16 32.43 24.45 -14.34
CA ASP A 16 31.94 23.17 -14.83
C ASP A 16 32.94 22.57 -15.84
N SER A 17 32.82 21.29 -16.14
CA SER A 17 33.74 20.56 -17.02
C SER A 17 33.02 19.84 -18.15
N LEU A 18 33.51 20.03 -19.38
CA LEU A 18 33.03 19.39 -20.60
C LEU A 18 34.08 18.40 -21.12
N LYS A 19 33.72 17.12 -21.28
CA LYS A 19 34.60 16.16 -21.94
C LYS A 19 34.50 16.32 -23.46
N VAL A 20 35.54 16.84 -24.09
CA VAL A 20 35.69 16.79 -25.55
C VAL A 20 36.24 15.43 -25.92
N HIS A 21 35.49 14.69 -26.73
CA HIS A 21 35.89 13.38 -27.25
C HIS A 21 36.62 13.55 -28.58
N VAL A 22 37.62 12.71 -28.82
CA VAL A 22 38.28 12.62 -30.13
C VAL A 22 37.29 11.99 -31.11
N CYS A 23 37.31 12.41 -32.38
CA CYS A 23 36.48 11.80 -33.42
C CYS A 23 36.76 10.29 -33.49
N CYS A 24 35.70 9.50 -33.66
CA CYS A 24 35.88 8.07 -33.90
C CYS A 24 36.34 7.92 -35.36
N TYR A 25 37.52 7.35 -35.53
CA TYR A 25 37.98 6.89 -36.84
C TYR A 25 37.73 5.40 -36.83
N GLY A 26 36.77 4.95 -37.63
CA GLY A 26 36.49 3.52 -37.75
C GLY A 26 37.82 2.79 -37.92
N ASP A 27 38.02 1.75 -37.10
CA ASP A 27 39.32 1.09 -36.96
C ASP A 27 39.97 0.88 -38.32
N ALA A 28 41.31 0.99 -38.40
CA ALA A 28 42.06 0.87 -39.66
C ALA A 28 41.82 -0.45 -40.43
N TYR A 29 41.08 -1.39 -39.82
CA TYR A 29 40.68 -2.70 -40.30
C TYR A 29 39.37 -2.75 -41.11
N TYR A 30 38.54 -1.69 -41.14
CA TYR A 30 37.34 -1.69 -41.99
C TYR A 30 37.66 -1.32 -43.45
N THR A 31 37.49 -2.28 -44.37
CA THR A 31 37.61 -2.07 -45.82
C THR A 31 36.31 -2.44 -46.55
N PRO A 32 35.62 -1.49 -47.22
CA PRO A 32 35.93 -0.06 -47.31
C PRO A 32 35.65 0.68 -45.99
N ARG A 33 36.39 1.77 -45.75
CA ARG A 33 36.22 2.59 -44.55
C ARG A 33 34.82 3.23 -44.52
N PRO A 34 34.20 3.38 -43.33
CA PRO A 34 32.93 4.08 -43.20
C PRO A 34 33.02 5.53 -43.72
N THR A 35 31.97 5.99 -44.38
CA THR A 35 31.87 7.39 -44.84
C THR A 35 31.66 8.31 -43.64
N GLN A 36 32.53 9.32 -43.47
CA GLN A 36 32.44 10.26 -42.35
C GLN A 36 31.39 11.34 -42.60
N LEU A 37 30.52 11.54 -41.61
CA LEU A 37 29.46 12.54 -41.55
C LEU A 37 29.71 13.43 -40.33
N ASN A 38 30.52 14.47 -40.52
CA ASN A 38 30.89 15.40 -39.46
C ASN A 38 29.95 16.62 -39.51
N ASP A 39 29.15 16.83 -38.47
CA ASP A 39 28.15 17.91 -38.37
C ASP A 39 27.37 18.13 -39.68
N SER A 40 26.93 17.03 -40.29
CA SER A 40 26.44 17.02 -41.66
C SER A 40 24.94 17.27 -41.75
N VAL A 41 24.53 18.01 -42.79
CA VAL A 41 23.13 18.11 -43.20
C VAL A 41 22.88 17.10 -44.33
N ILE A 42 21.95 16.18 -44.12
CA ILE A 42 21.63 15.15 -45.11
C ILE A 42 20.43 15.58 -45.94
N LEU A 43 20.61 15.56 -47.26
CA LEU A 43 19.61 15.84 -48.27
C LEU A 43 19.36 14.64 -49.21
N GLN A 44 20.04 13.51 -48.99
CA GLN A 44 20.02 12.33 -49.87
C GLN A 44 19.94 11.04 -49.04
N ASN A 45 19.48 9.95 -49.66
CA ASN A 45 19.36 8.65 -49.01
C ASN A 45 20.74 8.03 -48.71
N LEU A 46 20.84 7.30 -47.60
CA LEU A 46 22.02 6.53 -47.18
C LEU A 46 21.71 5.03 -47.31
N ASN A 47 21.99 4.45 -48.46
CA ASN A 47 21.60 3.07 -48.78
C ASN A 47 22.81 2.17 -49.01
N ASN A 48 22.75 0.92 -48.52
CA ASN A 48 23.76 -0.12 -48.73
C ASN A 48 25.20 0.33 -48.38
N GLY A 49 25.37 1.04 -47.26
CA GLY A 49 26.66 1.65 -46.91
C GLY A 49 27.02 1.55 -45.43
N SER A 50 28.29 1.87 -45.15
CA SER A 50 28.80 2.06 -43.80
C SER A 50 29.13 3.54 -43.57
N TYR A 51 28.62 4.12 -42.49
CA TYR A 51 28.72 5.55 -42.18
C TYR A 51 29.16 5.77 -40.74
N ILE A 52 29.85 6.86 -40.46
CA ILE A 52 30.21 7.27 -39.11
C ILE A 52 29.83 8.73 -38.86
N VAL A 53 29.05 8.98 -37.83
CA VAL A 53 28.56 10.32 -37.47
C VAL A 53 29.41 10.88 -36.33
N ASN A 54 30.09 12.00 -36.60
CA ASN A 54 30.74 12.80 -35.57
C ASN A 54 29.95 14.10 -35.39
N GLY A 55 29.41 14.34 -34.18
CA GLY A 55 28.59 15.52 -33.89
C GLY A 55 27.12 15.33 -34.28
N VAL A 56 26.53 16.31 -34.96
CA VAL A 56 25.08 16.35 -35.25
C VAL A 56 24.78 16.03 -36.71
N LEU A 57 24.01 14.97 -36.95
CA LEU A 57 23.44 14.69 -38.26
C LEU A 57 22.06 15.35 -38.40
N THR A 58 21.93 16.39 -39.21
CA THR A 58 20.68 17.13 -39.38
C THR A 58 19.90 16.64 -40.61
N ILE A 59 18.63 16.27 -40.43
CA ILE A 59 17.72 15.84 -41.50
C ILE A 59 16.85 17.04 -41.93
N ASN A 60 17.12 17.53 -43.14
CA ASN A 60 16.42 18.66 -43.79
C ASN A 60 15.74 18.27 -45.12
N ALA A 61 15.54 16.97 -45.32
CA ALA A 61 14.80 16.40 -46.44
C ALA A 61 14.19 15.08 -46.00
N ASN A 62 13.26 14.53 -46.77
CA ASN A 62 12.80 13.16 -46.56
C ASN A 62 13.92 12.20 -46.96
N VAL A 63 14.43 11.43 -46.01
CA VAL A 63 15.65 10.63 -46.17
C VAL A 63 15.39 9.20 -45.71
N ASN A 64 15.92 8.24 -46.47
CA ASN A 64 15.95 6.83 -46.12
C ASN A 64 17.38 6.39 -45.78
N ILE A 65 17.54 5.70 -44.66
CA ILE A 65 18.71 4.91 -44.30
C ILE A 65 18.30 3.44 -44.45
N SER A 66 18.86 2.73 -45.42
CA SER A 66 18.49 1.33 -45.66
C SER A 66 19.68 0.41 -45.90
N ASN A 67 19.59 -0.84 -45.41
CA ASN A 67 20.65 -1.84 -45.55
C ASN A 67 22.03 -1.31 -45.12
N SER A 68 22.07 -0.49 -44.07
CA SER A 68 23.26 0.30 -43.73
C SER A 68 23.72 0.06 -42.30
N LEU A 69 25.02 0.28 -42.09
CA LEU A 69 25.67 0.26 -40.79
C LEU A 69 26.07 1.69 -40.44
N VAL A 70 25.50 2.23 -39.38
CA VAL A 70 25.69 3.63 -38.97
C VAL A 70 26.29 3.65 -37.58
N TYR A 71 27.52 4.13 -37.52
CA TYR A 71 28.30 4.25 -36.32
C TYR A 71 28.22 5.67 -35.77
N PHE A 72 28.22 5.81 -34.45
CA PHE A 72 28.13 7.10 -33.78
C PHE A 72 29.30 7.33 -32.84
N ALA A 73 29.86 8.54 -32.92
CA ALA A 73 30.83 9.01 -31.95
C ALA A 73 30.17 9.36 -30.61
N PRO A 74 30.94 9.48 -29.51
CA PRO A 74 30.40 9.88 -28.21
C PRO A 74 29.60 11.17 -28.31
N ASN A 75 28.39 11.18 -27.74
CA ASN A 75 27.44 12.30 -27.80
C ASN A 75 26.94 12.69 -29.20
N ALA A 76 27.26 11.94 -30.25
CA ALA A 76 26.70 12.20 -31.57
C ALA A 76 25.18 11.96 -31.57
N LYS A 77 24.45 12.70 -32.40
CA LYS A 77 22.99 12.61 -32.48
C LYS A 77 22.46 12.84 -33.89
N ILE A 78 21.26 12.35 -34.14
CA ILE A 78 20.45 12.71 -35.30
C ILE A 78 19.40 13.73 -34.87
N ASN A 79 19.22 14.80 -35.66
CA ASN A 79 18.20 15.81 -35.44
C ASN A 79 17.27 15.90 -36.66
N ILE A 80 16.00 15.54 -36.49
CA ILE A 80 14.99 15.62 -37.54
C ILE A 80 14.24 16.94 -37.38
N ASN A 81 14.39 17.82 -38.35
CA ASN A 81 13.72 19.12 -38.33
C ASN A 81 12.23 18.99 -38.73
N PRO A 82 11.39 19.96 -38.35
CA PRO A 82 9.97 19.99 -38.73
C PRO A 82 9.76 19.77 -40.23
N ASN A 83 8.66 19.10 -40.59
CA ASN A 83 8.21 18.79 -41.96
C ASN A 83 9.02 17.72 -42.71
N TYR A 84 9.96 17.05 -42.04
CA TYR A 84 10.77 16.00 -42.65
C TYR A 84 10.58 14.64 -41.99
N THR A 85 10.72 13.60 -42.80
CA THR A 85 10.67 12.20 -42.37
C THR A 85 12.05 11.54 -42.54
N LEU A 86 12.54 10.91 -41.47
CA LEU A 86 13.62 9.94 -41.55
C LEU A 86 13.04 8.52 -41.53
N THR A 87 13.37 7.71 -42.53
CA THR A 87 13.05 6.27 -42.53
C THR A 87 14.32 5.45 -42.32
N VAL A 88 14.32 4.50 -41.39
CA VAL A 88 15.43 3.57 -41.15
C VAL A 88 14.92 2.13 -41.32
N SER A 89 15.53 1.38 -42.23
CA SER A 89 15.10 0.00 -42.58
C SER A 89 16.28 -0.95 -42.68
N ASN A 90 16.17 -2.16 -42.15
CA ASN A 90 17.17 -3.23 -42.25
C ASN A 90 18.60 -2.73 -41.96
N SER A 91 18.76 -1.94 -40.91
CA SER A 91 19.99 -1.20 -40.62
C SER A 91 20.42 -1.37 -39.16
N TYR A 92 21.68 -1.05 -38.88
CA TYR A 92 22.26 -1.09 -37.53
C TYR A 92 22.76 0.31 -37.17
N LEU A 93 22.27 0.84 -36.05
CA LEU A 93 22.70 2.11 -35.47
C LEU A 93 23.35 1.82 -34.11
N LEU A 94 24.65 2.08 -33.96
CA LEU A 94 25.42 1.71 -32.77
C LEU A 94 26.58 2.67 -32.50
N ALA A 95 27.09 2.68 -31.28
CA ALA A 95 28.32 3.41 -30.95
C ALA A 95 29.53 2.78 -31.66
N GLU A 96 30.45 3.60 -32.18
CA GLU A 96 31.77 3.11 -32.64
C GLU A 96 32.77 2.99 -31.48
N CYS A 97 32.76 4.00 -30.60
CA CYS A 97 33.73 4.14 -29.53
C CYS A 97 33.20 3.56 -28.22
N ASP A 98 34.08 3.47 -27.21
CA ASP A 98 33.77 3.00 -25.85
C ASP A 98 32.90 3.97 -25.03
N THR A 99 31.96 4.70 -25.64
CA THR A 99 31.06 5.63 -24.96
C THR A 99 29.77 5.76 -25.75
N MET A 100 28.64 5.83 -25.05
CA MET A 100 27.32 5.97 -25.67
C MET A 100 27.22 7.23 -26.55
N TRP A 101 26.50 7.08 -27.66
CA TRP A 101 26.00 8.21 -28.43
C TRP A 101 24.69 8.72 -27.84
N ASP A 102 24.24 9.91 -28.23
CA ASP A 102 23.11 10.55 -27.57
C ASP A 102 21.77 9.94 -28.02
N GLY A 103 21.33 10.20 -29.26
CA GLY A 103 20.01 9.75 -29.71
C GLY A 103 19.51 10.31 -31.04
N ILE A 104 18.28 9.94 -31.41
CA ILE A 104 17.53 10.50 -32.54
C ILE A 104 16.44 11.43 -32.01
N TYR A 105 16.51 12.72 -32.35
CA TYR A 105 15.59 13.75 -31.89
C TYR A 105 14.59 14.12 -32.99
N ILE A 106 13.30 14.03 -32.67
CA ILE A 106 12.17 14.32 -33.55
C ILE A 106 11.52 15.62 -33.06
N ASN A 107 11.62 16.70 -33.85
CA ASN A 107 11.25 18.05 -33.40
C ASN A 107 9.91 18.52 -33.98
N GLY A 108 8.88 18.54 -33.14
CA GLY A 108 7.58 19.11 -33.48
C GLY A 108 6.67 18.16 -34.27
N THR A 109 5.37 18.47 -34.26
CA THR A 109 4.29 17.62 -34.75
C THR A 109 4.34 17.26 -36.24
N SER A 110 5.07 18.02 -37.06
CA SER A 110 5.21 17.76 -38.49
C SER A 110 6.46 16.96 -38.86
N SER A 111 7.32 16.61 -37.90
CA SER A 111 8.48 15.74 -38.13
C SER A 111 8.15 14.29 -37.78
N GLN A 112 8.83 13.35 -38.44
CA GLN A 112 8.55 11.93 -38.29
C GLN A 112 9.81 11.07 -38.35
N LEU A 113 9.86 10.06 -37.48
CA LEU A 113 10.77 8.93 -37.60
C LEU A 113 9.98 7.65 -37.89
N VAL A 114 10.35 6.97 -38.97
CA VAL A 114 9.86 5.63 -39.30
C VAL A 114 11.02 4.66 -39.15
N VAL A 115 10.89 3.65 -38.30
CA VAL A 115 11.85 2.55 -38.21
C VAL A 115 11.13 1.26 -38.54
N ASN A 116 11.72 0.44 -39.40
CA ASN A 116 11.12 -0.83 -39.78
C ASN A 116 12.14 -1.91 -40.17
N ASN A 117 11.62 -3.11 -40.43
CA ASN A 117 12.31 -4.25 -41.01
C ASN A 117 13.66 -4.59 -40.36
N ASN A 118 13.69 -5.43 -39.31
CA ASN A 118 14.95 -5.98 -38.76
C ASN A 118 16.02 -4.92 -38.42
N THR A 119 15.60 -3.75 -37.94
CA THR A 119 16.52 -2.65 -37.59
C THR A 119 16.96 -2.75 -36.14
N PHE A 120 18.24 -2.46 -35.89
CA PHE A 120 18.87 -2.47 -34.57
C PHE A 120 19.29 -1.06 -34.16
N ILE A 121 18.96 -0.66 -32.93
CA ILE A 121 19.41 0.61 -32.32
C ILE A 121 20.05 0.28 -30.97
N LYS A 122 21.34 0.56 -30.82
CA LYS A 122 22.17 0.08 -29.71
C LYS A 122 23.04 1.18 -29.10
N ASP A 123 23.34 1.05 -27.81
CA ASP A 123 24.37 1.82 -27.09
C ASP A 123 24.11 3.34 -27.06
N ALA A 124 22.84 3.76 -27.08
CA ALA A 124 22.44 5.17 -26.98
C ALA A 124 22.08 5.57 -25.54
N LYS A 125 22.23 6.86 -25.23
CA LYS A 125 21.71 7.44 -23.98
C LYS A 125 20.19 7.53 -24.02
N ASN A 126 19.65 8.10 -25.09
CA ASN A 126 18.24 8.31 -25.36
C ASN A 126 17.94 7.92 -26.82
N ALA A 127 17.77 6.63 -27.11
CA ALA A 127 17.78 6.13 -28.49
C ALA A 127 16.82 6.89 -29.43
N ILE A 128 15.59 7.17 -28.97
CA ILE A 128 14.62 8.04 -29.66
C ILE A 128 14.04 9.05 -28.67
N VAL A 129 14.03 10.32 -29.06
CA VAL A 129 13.44 11.42 -28.29
C VAL A 129 12.41 12.15 -29.15
N SER A 130 11.15 12.11 -28.73
CA SER A 130 10.10 12.97 -29.27
C SER A 130 10.01 14.25 -28.45
N THR A 131 10.09 15.39 -29.13
CA THR A 131 9.88 16.71 -28.55
C THR A 131 8.70 17.38 -29.24
N ASN A 132 7.83 18.04 -28.45
CA ASN A 132 6.66 18.77 -28.97
C ASN A 132 5.78 17.95 -29.93
N GLY A 133 5.58 16.66 -29.65
CA GLY A 133 4.67 15.79 -30.43
C GLY A 133 5.26 15.17 -31.70
N GLY A 134 6.60 15.12 -31.83
CA GLY A 134 7.29 14.44 -32.92
C GLY A 134 6.83 12.99 -33.13
N ASN A 135 6.55 12.62 -34.38
CA ASN A 135 5.89 11.35 -34.67
C ASN A 135 6.88 10.16 -34.70
N ILE A 136 6.58 9.12 -33.95
CA ILE A 136 7.35 7.86 -33.88
C ILE A 136 6.53 6.74 -34.52
N GLN A 137 7.08 6.06 -35.52
CA GLN A 137 6.45 4.89 -36.16
C GLN A 137 7.44 3.71 -36.16
N LEU A 138 7.17 2.70 -35.32
CA LEU A 138 7.98 1.48 -35.18
C LEU A 138 7.14 0.26 -35.55
N SER A 139 7.60 -0.50 -36.55
CA SER A 139 6.94 -1.74 -37.01
C SER A 139 7.89 -2.68 -37.72
N GLY A 140 7.69 -4.01 -37.62
CA GLY A 140 8.44 -4.98 -38.42
C GLY A 140 9.77 -5.43 -37.81
N ASN A 141 9.71 -5.97 -36.58
CA ASN A 141 10.83 -6.58 -35.87
C ASN A 141 12.01 -5.62 -35.63
N ILE A 142 11.84 -4.71 -34.67
CA ILE A 142 12.88 -3.74 -34.29
C ILE A 142 13.51 -4.20 -32.98
N THR A 143 14.83 -4.09 -32.87
CA THR A 143 15.55 -4.41 -31.64
C THR A 143 16.27 -3.19 -31.11
N MET A 144 15.93 -2.79 -29.89
CA MET A 144 16.60 -1.75 -29.14
C MET A 144 17.28 -2.38 -27.93
N VAL A 145 18.61 -2.40 -27.92
CA VAL A 145 19.38 -3.16 -26.94
C VAL A 145 20.49 -2.33 -26.33
N ASN A 146 20.72 -2.46 -25.03
CA ASN A 146 21.79 -1.76 -24.30
C ASN A 146 21.75 -0.23 -24.45
N ASN A 147 20.56 0.34 -24.65
CA ASN A 147 20.35 1.79 -24.52
C ASN A 147 20.02 2.12 -23.07
N TYR A 148 20.45 3.28 -22.56
CA TYR A 148 20.08 3.68 -21.21
C TYR A 148 18.58 3.99 -21.11
N LYS A 149 18.07 4.80 -22.04
CA LYS A 149 16.63 5.00 -22.29
C LYS A 149 16.35 4.73 -23.76
N ASN A 150 15.34 3.92 -24.06
CA ASN A 150 15.03 3.59 -25.46
C ASN A 150 14.16 4.68 -26.12
N ILE A 151 13.01 5.00 -25.54
CA ILE A 151 12.13 6.06 -26.06
C ILE A 151 11.81 7.05 -24.95
N VAL A 152 11.97 8.34 -25.25
CA VAL A 152 11.56 9.44 -24.37
C VAL A 152 10.56 10.31 -25.12
N VAL A 153 9.33 10.40 -24.60
CA VAL A 153 8.29 11.31 -25.07
C VAL A 153 8.22 12.48 -24.09
N SER A 154 8.63 13.65 -24.57
CA SER A 154 8.61 14.88 -23.79
C SER A 154 7.20 15.48 -23.71
N ASN A 155 7.07 16.53 -22.90
CA ASN A 155 5.83 17.29 -22.72
C ASN A 155 5.12 17.59 -24.05
N TYR A 156 3.83 17.24 -24.13
CA TYR A 156 3.01 17.50 -25.31
C TYR A 156 1.53 17.61 -24.95
N ALA A 157 0.93 18.76 -25.20
CA ALA A 157 -0.45 19.07 -24.82
C ALA A 157 -1.54 18.43 -25.73
N GLY A 158 -1.18 17.45 -26.57
CA GLY A 158 -2.11 16.77 -27.46
C GLY A 158 -2.00 15.24 -27.41
N THR A 159 -2.84 14.56 -28.20
CA THR A 159 -2.73 13.11 -28.42
C THR A 159 -1.47 12.82 -29.24
N HIS A 160 -0.49 12.15 -28.64
CA HIS A 160 0.77 11.84 -29.29
C HIS A 160 0.57 10.78 -30.38
N PRO A 161 1.02 11.00 -31.62
CA PRO A 161 0.72 10.12 -32.76
C PRO A 161 1.59 8.86 -32.83
N ALA A 162 2.23 8.46 -31.73
CA ALA A 162 3.19 7.36 -31.75
C ALA A 162 2.49 6.02 -32.07
N SER A 163 3.10 5.23 -32.94
CA SER A 163 2.71 3.85 -33.23
C SER A 163 3.91 2.96 -32.96
N ILE A 164 3.84 2.15 -31.89
CA ILE A 164 4.96 1.31 -31.45
C ILE A 164 4.47 -0.14 -31.42
N SER A 165 5.00 -0.95 -32.34
CA SER A 165 4.61 -2.35 -32.54
C SER A 165 5.79 -3.21 -32.96
N ALA A 166 5.71 -4.52 -32.67
CA ALA A 166 6.72 -5.52 -33.05
C ALA A 166 8.16 -5.07 -32.70
N THR A 167 8.33 -4.47 -31.51
CA THR A 167 9.60 -3.92 -31.04
C THR A 167 10.05 -4.63 -29.77
N THR A 168 11.32 -5.02 -29.72
CA THR A 168 11.98 -5.60 -28.56
C THR A 168 12.91 -4.58 -27.93
N PHE A 169 12.65 -4.23 -26.66
CA PHE A 169 13.48 -3.41 -25.81
C PHE A 169 14.19 -4.34 -24.81
N SER A 170 15.51 -4.37 -24.79
CA SER A 170 16.24 -5.30 -23.92
C SER A 170 17.56 -4.77 -23.38
N PHE A 171 18.03 -5.39 -22.30
CA PHE A 171 19.41 -5.27 -21.83
C PHE A 171 20.08 -6.64 -21.85
N ASN A 172 21.19 -6.75 -22.56
CA ASN A 172 22.01 -7.96 -22.57
C ASN A 172 23.07 -7.88 -21.46
N SER A 173 22.81 -8.59 -20.36
CA SER A 173 23.67 -8.65 -19.19
C SER A 173 25.05 -9.30 -19.43
N SER A 174 25.29 -9.89 -20.60
CA SER A 174 26.62 -10.36 -20.98
C SER A 174 27.61 -9.21 -21.21
N TYR A 175 27.11 -7.98 -21.36
CA TYR A 175 27.93 -6.80 -21.61
C TYR A 175 27.68 -5.74 -20.53
N SER A 176 28.74 -5.08 -20.08
CA SER A 176 28.61 -3.84 -19.32
C SER A 176 28.09 -2.72 -20.21
N PHE A 177 27.32 -1.80 -19.64
CA PHE A 177 27.00 -0.56 -20.34
C PHE A 177 28.25 0.16 -20.81
N LEU A 178 28.19 0.72 -22.01
CA LEU A 178 29.15 1.75 -22.37
C LEU A 178 28.98 2.95 -21.42
N PRO A 179 30.07 3.60 -20.99
CA PRO A 179 29.98 4.82 -20.21
C PRO A 179 29.25 5.91 -21.00
N GLN A 180 28.69 6.88 -20.31
CA GLN A 180 28.14 8.10 -20.90
C GLN A 180 28.58 9.33 -20.10
N TYR A 181 28.43 10.51 -20.70
CA TYR A 181 28.69 11.80 -20.06
C TYR A 181 27.45 12.69 -20.12
N PRO A 182 26.92 13.20 -18.98
CA PRO A 182 27.42 12.99 -17.62
C PRO A 182 27.35 11.52 -17.17
N PRO A 183 28.27 11.06 -16.30
CA PRO A 183 28.32 9.67 -15.87
C PRO A 183 27.05 9.30 -15.09
N ILE A 184 26.57 8.10 -15.34
CA ILE A 184 25.45 7.50 -14.61
C ILE A 184 25.94 6.27 -13.86
N SER A 185 25.32 5.98 -12.72
CA SER A 185 25.47 4.70 -12.03
C SER A 185 24.26 3.83 -12.37
N ALA A 186 24.35 3.09 -13.48
CA ALA A 186 23.30 2.16 -13.89
C ALA A 186 23.87 0.78 -14.20
N THR A 187 23.12 -0.26 -13.84
CA THR A 187 23.49 -1.66 -14.05
C THR A 187 22.76 -2.30 -15.22
N ARG A 188 21.69 -1.66 -15.71
CA ARG A 188 20.88 -2.07 -16.88
C ARG A 188 20.02 -0.92 -17.39
N THR A 189 19.35 -1.12 -18.53
CA THR A 189 18.39 -0.18 -19.12
C THR A 189 17.45 0.41 -18.07
N TYR A 190 17.38 1.73 -18.00
CA TYR A 190 16.52 2.43 -17.05
C TYR A 190 15.07 2.39 -17.49
N SER A 191 14.79 2.72 -18.75
CA SER A 191 13.42 2.71 -19.27
C SER A 191 13.31 2.20 -20.70
N GLY A 192 12.31 1.37 -20.96
CA GLY A 192 11.84 1.08 -22.31
C GLY A 192 11.22 2.34 -22.91
N ILE A 193 10.11 2.81 -22.34
CA ILE A 193 9.44 4.02 -22.79
C ILE A 193 9.19 4.95 -21.60
N GLU A 194 9.71 6.16 -21.67
CA GLU A 194 9.45 7.24 -20.71
C GLU A 194 8.50 8.27 -21.32
N ILE A 195 7.41 8.59 -20.61
CA ILE A 195 6.35 9.48 -21.08
C ILE A 195 6.17 10.58 -20.03
N ASN A 196 6.35 11.83 -20.44
CA ASN A 196 6.38 12.97 -19.52
C ASN A 196 5.34 14.02 -19.94
N ASN A 197 4.27 14.17 -19.16
CA ASN A 197 3.24 15.19 -19.31
C ASN A 197 2.65 15.29 -20.73
N VAL A 198 2.10 14.17 -21.22
CA VAL A 198 1.45 14.04 -22.52
C VAL A 198 -0.07 13.99 -22.34
N GLU A 199 -0.83 14.71 -23.17
CA GLU A 199 -2.28 14.73 -23.00
C GLU A 199 -2.90 13.35 -23.23
N SER A 200 -2.48 12.59 -24.24
CA SER A 200 -2.75 11.15 -24.30
C SER A 200 -1.78 10.41 -25.21
N ILE A 201 -1.51 9.14 -24.92
CA ILE A 201 -0.69 8.26 -25.77
C ILE A 201 -1.10 6.79 -25.57
N THR A 202 -1.03 6.02 -26.65
CA THR A 202 -1.27 4.57 -26.65
C THR A 202 0.03 3.84 -26.96
N ILE A 203 0.34 2.81 -26.18
CA ILE A 203 1.51 1.95 -26.38
C ILE A 203 1.05 0.52 -26.71
N GLY A 204 1.44 0.07 -27.89
CA GLY A 204 1.10 -1.23 -28.44
C GLY A 204 -0.04 -1.19 -29.46
N ASN A 205 -0.31 -2.33 -30.07
CA ASN A 205 -1.22 -2.46 -31.21
C ASN A 205 -2.03 -3.75 -31.09
N THR A 206 -3.36 -3.64 -31.13
CA THR A 206 -4.27 -4.77 -30.90
C THR A 206 -4.68 -5.51 -32.17
N ALA A 207 -4.21 -5.13 -33.35
CA ALA A 207 -4.62 -5.75 -34.62
C ALA A 207 -4.13 -7.21 -34.76
N SER A 208 -2.96 -7.56 -34.20
CA SER A 208 -2.39 -8.90 -34.29
C SER A 208 -1.45 -9.18 -33.12
N ILE A 209 -1.38 -10.44 -32.67
CA ILE A 209 -0.41 -10.88 -31.65
C ILE A 209 1.04 -10.69 -32.12
N ALA A 210 1.30 -10.72 -33.43
CA ALA A 210 2.63 -10.48 -34.02
C ALA A 210 3.12 -9.03 -33.83
N ASN A 211 2.21 -8.09 -33.54
CA ASN A 211 2.54 -6.69 -33.28
C ASN A 211 3.00 -6.45 -31.83
N ARG A 212 3.15 -7.52 -31.03
CA ARG A 212 3.51 -7.43 -29.63
C ARG A 212 4.88 -6.80 -29.43
N ASN A 213 4.96 -5.86 -28.49
CA ASN A 213 6.25 -5.37 -28.02
C ASN A 213 6.75 -6.19 -26.83
N TYR A 214 8.07 -6.30 -26.71
CA TYR A 214 8.74 -7.02 -25.64
C TYR A 214 9.64 -6.08 -24.86
N PHE A 215 9.50 -6.06 -23.54
CA PHE A 215 10.34 -5.31 -22.62
C PHE A 215 11.04 -6.32 -21.71
N ASP A 216 12.35 -6.42 -21.82
CA ASP A 216 13.14 -7.46 -21.15
C ASP A 216 14.30 -6.88 -20.35
N ASN A 217 14.42 -7.29 -19.09
CA ASN A 217 15.58 -7.01 -18.22
C ASN A 217 15.92 -5.50 -18.07
N MET A 218 14.98 -4.69 -17.58
CA MET A 218 15.18 -3.26 -17.34
C MET A 218 14.55 -2.80 -16.02
N ASP A 219 14.84 -1.58 -15.59
CA ASP A 219 14.24 -1.03 -14.36
C ASP A 219 12.76 -0.71 -14.54
N PHE A 220 12.40 -0.09 -15.68
CA PHE A 220 11.03 0.28 -16.00
C PHE A 220 10.68 -0.08 -17.44
N GLY A 221 9.66 -0.92 -17.66
CA GLY A 221 9.15 -1.16 -19.00
C GLY A 221 8.55 0.11 -19.61
N ILE A 222 7.49 0.61 -18.99
CA ILE A 222 6.90 1.92 -19.29
C ILE A 222 6.90 2.76 -18.01
N LYS A 223 7.51 3.94 -18.09
CA LYS A 223 7.52 4.95 -17.04
C LYS A 223 6.67 6.14 -17.46
N ASN A 224 5.51 6.27 -16.85
CA ASN A 224 4.53 7.31 -17.13
C ASN A 224 4.47 8.36 -16.01
N TYR A 225 4.66 9.62 -16.39
CA TYR A 225 4.53 10.76 -15.50
C TYR A 225 3.45 11.71 -16.04
N CYS A 226 2.40 11.92 -15.26
CA CYS A 226 1.35 12.90 -15.48
C CYS A 226 0.71 12.88 -16.89
N SER A 227 0.53 11.69 -17.48
CA SER A 227 -0.06 11.52 -18.82
C SER A 227 -1.22 10.54 -18.82
N ASN A 228 -2.19 10.72 -19.74
CA ASN A 228 -3.20 9.68 -20.02
C ASN A 228 -2.55 8.58 -20.85
N LEU A 229 -2.56 7.35 -20.35
CA LEU A 229 -1.84 6.24 -20.95
C LEU A 229 -2.76 5.04 -21.17
N GLU A 230 -2.73 4.51 -22.38
CA GLU A 230 -3.31 3.22 -22.73
C GLU A 230 -2.23 2.22 -23.15
N VAL A 231 -2.28 0.99 -22.64
CA VAL A 231 -1.27 -0.04 -22.90
C VAL A 231 -1.92 -1.37 -23.25
N TYR A 232 -1.61 -1.91 -24.43
CA TYR A 232 -2.16 -3.20 -24.89
C TYR A 232 -1.14 -4.01 -25.68
N ASN A 233 -1.27 -5.33 -25.68
CA ASN A 233 -0.43 -6.24 -26.46
C ASN A 233 1.09 -6.08 -26.22
N ASN A 234 1.52 -5.94 -24.98
CA ASN A 234 2.95 -5.93 -24.62
C ASN A 234 3.29 -7.13 -23.73
N THR A 235 4.55 -7.55 -23.75
CA THR A 235 5.12 -8.47 -22.75
C THR A 235 6.21 -7.76 -21.99
N PHE A 236 6.09 -7.72 -20.66
CA PHE A 236 7.11 -7.27 -19.73
C PHE A 236 7.70 -8.50 -19.05
N GLN A 237 9.01 -8.69 -19.15
CA GLN A 237 9.66 -9.89 -18.66
C GLN A 237 11.01 -9.63 -17.99
N ASN A 238 11.35 -10.47 -17.01
CA ASN A 238 12.63 -10.45 -16.30
C ASN A 238 12.96 -9.09 -15.65
N MET A 239 11.96 -8.36 -15.18
CA MET A 239 12.12 -7.09 -14.47
C MET A 239 12.49 -7.34 -13.01
N SER A 240 13.70 -7.82 -12.76
CA SER A 240 14.16 -8.16 -11.40
C SER A 240 14.45 -6.91 -10.56
N PHE A 241 14.38 -7.00 -9.23
CA PHE A 241 14.89 -5.98 -8.32
C PHE A 241 15.51 -6.68 -7.12
N ILE A 242 16.70 -6.24 -6.72
CA ILE A 242 17.45 -6.81 -5.59
C ILE A 242 17.54 -5.73 -4.52
N GLY A 243 16.82 -5.93 -3.42
CA GLY A 243 16.77 -4.99 -2.32
C GLY A 243 15.47 -5.08 -1.54
N THR A 244 15.30 -4.19 -0.57
CA THR A 244 14.03 -3.97 0.13
C THR A 244 13.08 -3.17 -0.77
N PRO A 245 11.79 -3.51 -0.84
CA PRO A 245 10.83 -2.71 -1.60
C PRO A 245 10.86 -1.24 -1.20
N THR A 246 11.03 -0.35 -2.19
CA THR A 246 10.96 1.10 -2.03
C THR A 246 9.63 1.62 -2.58
N TYR A 247 9.14 2.73 -2.02
CA TYR A 247 7.92 3.41 -2.48
C TYR A 247 8.26 4.89 -2.70
N PRO A 248 8.08 5.44 -3.91
CA PRO A 248 7.80 4.70 -5.14
C PRO A 248 8.94 3.73 -5.51
N PRO A 249 8.69 2.67 -6.30
CA PRO A 249 9.71 1.70 -6.69
C PRO A 249 10.84 2.35 -7.49
N THR A 250 12.08 1.94 -7.21
CA THR A 250 13.27 2.42 -7.94
C THR A 250 13.67 1.55 -9.14
N GLY A 251 13.02 0.39 -9.33
CA GLY A 251 13.20 -0.47 -10.50
C GLY A 251 12.44 -1.80 -10.40
N GLY A 252 12.54 -2.63 -11.45
CA GLY A 252 11.87 -3.92 -11.54
C GLY A 252 10.37 -3.86 -11.84
N VAL A 253 9.90 -2.77 -12.48
CA VAL A 253 8.47 -2.54 -12.72
C VAL A 253 8.13 -2.68 -14.20
N GLY A 254 7.09 -3.46 -14.52
CA GLY A 254 6.56 -3.52 -15.88
C GLY A 254 6.01 -2.15 -16.33
N ILE A 255 5.02 -1.63 -15.59
CA ILE A 255 4.46 -0.29 -15.81
C ILE A 255 4.43 0.48 -14.50
N ILE A 256 5.13 1.62 -14.45
CA ILE A 256 4.99 2.60 -13.38
C ILE A 256 4.25 3.82 -13.92
N SER A 257 3.19 4.23 -13.23
CA SER A 257 2.39 5.40 -13.60
C SER A 257 2.12 6.26 -12.39
N THR A 258 2.45 7.53 -12.51
CA THR A 258 2.23 8.53 -11.45
C THR A 258 1.51 9.72 -12.06
N ALA A 259 0.46 10.24 -11.42
CA ALA A 259 -0.02 11.58 -11.76
C ALA A 259 0.61 12.62 -10.84
N GLY A 260 0.81 13.84 -11.34
CA GLY A 260 1.10 14.98 -10.48
C GLY A 260 -0.02 15.15 -9.46
N LYS A 261 0.32 15.53 -8.23
CA LYS A 261 -0.65 15.87 -7.17
C LYS A 261 -1.67 16.85 -7.78
N PHE A 262 -2.95 16.50 -7.76
CA PHE A 262 -4.09 17.30 -8.26
C PHE A 262 -4.40 17.34 -9.77
N THR A 263 -3.67 16.65 -10.66
CA THR A 263 -4.07 16.57 -12.07
C THR A 263 -4.64 15.18 -12.38
N PRO A 264 -5.98 15.03 -12.53
CA PRO A 264 -6.57 13.74 -12.84
C PRO A 264 -6.06 13.22 -14.18
N LYS A 265 -5.55 11.99 -14.19
CA LYS A 265 -5.15 11.28 -15.41
C LYS A 265 -5.76 9.89 -15.44
N ASN A 266 -5.79 9.28 -16.62
CA ASN A 266 -6.34 7.96 -16.83
C ASN A 266 -5.21 6.98 -17.18
N LEU A 267 -5.21 5.83 -16.54
CA LEU A 267 -4.37 4.69 -16.87
C LEU A 267 -5.28 3.52 -17.25
N THR A 268 -5.15 3.06 -18.49
CA THR A 268 -5.82 1.84 -18.96
C THR A 268 -4.76 0.82 -19.37
N VAL A 269 -4.70 -0.31 -18.67
CA VAL A 269 -3.81 -1.43 -19.00
C VAL A 269 -4.69 -2.63 -19.34
N GLY A 270 -4.51 -3.13 -20.57
CA GLY A 270 -5.26 -4.26 -21.09
C GLY A 270 -6.71 -3.93 -21.47
N GLY A 271 -7.40 -4.89 -22.09
CA GLY A 271 -8.80 -4.72 -22.52
C GLY A 271 -9.13 -5.31 -23.88
N ILE A 272 -10.25 -4.83 -24.43
CA ILE A 272 -10.70 -5.09 -25.80
C ILE A 272 -10.61 -3.77 -26.53
N SER A 273 -9.67 -3.63 -27.47
CA SER A 273 -9.69 -2.53 -28.44
C SER A 273 -10.17 -3.12 -29.77
N ASN A 274 -11.26 -2.58 -30.32
CA ASN A 274 -11.87 -3.00 -31.59
C ASN A 274 -12.28 -4.49 -31.69
N GLY A 275 -12.65 -5.11 -30.57
CA GLY A 275 -13.12 -6.51 -30.55
C GLY A 275 -12.03 -7.58 -30.54
N THR A 276 -10.75 -7.21 -30.71
CA THR A 276 -9.61 -8.14 -30.66
C THR A 276 -8.99 -8.18 -29.26
N ILE A 277 -8.83 -9.38 -28.68
CA ILE A 277 -8.25 -9.59 -27.34
C ILE A 277 -6.74 -9.81 -27.49
N ASN A 278 -5.97 -8.73 -27.46
CA ASN A 278 -4.51 -8.79 -27.38
C ASN A 278 -4.06 -8.09 -26.09
N THR A 279 -3.92 -8.87 -25.02
CA THR A 279 -3.71 -8.38 -23.66
C THR A 279 -2.22 -8.36 -23.31
N ASN A 280 -1.87 -7.64 -22.24
CA ASN A 280 -0.51 -7.57 -21.76
C ASN A 280 -0.14 -8.80 -20.94
N LYS A 281 1.16 -9.11 -20.93
CA LYS A 281 1.75 -10.18 -20.12
C LYS A 281 2.85 -9.59 -19.24
N PHE A 282 2.88 -9.98 -17.98
CA PHE A 282 3.91 -9.62 -17.01
C PHE A 282 4.51 -10.92 -16.46
N GLU A 283 5.76 -11.20 -16.79
CA GLU A 283 6.43 -12.47 -16.48
C GLU A 283 7.70 -12.21 -15.67
N ALA A 284 7.82 -12.77 -14.46
CA ALA A 284 9.00 -12.56 -13.61
C ALA A 284 9.35 -11.08 -13.35
N CYS A 285 8.32 -10.21 -13.24
CA CYS A 285 8.49 -8.82 -12.84
C CYS A 285 8.47 -8.69 -11.31
N TYR A 286 9.27 -7.81 -10.73
CA TYR A 286 9.19 -7.56 -9.29
C TYR A 286 7.86 -6.88 -8.94
N TRP A 287 7.50 -5.86 -9.71
CA TRP A 287 6.19 -5.23 -9.75
C TRP A 287 5.59 -5.39 -11.15
N GLY A 288 4.36 -5.86 -11.27
CA GLY A 288 3.67 -5.86 -12.56
C GLY A 288 3.28 -4.44 -12.96
N ILE A 289 2.29 -3.89 -12.26
CA ILE A 289 1.81 -2.52 -12.42
C ILE A 289 1.91 -1.80 -11.07
N TYR A 290 2.51 -0.62 -11.07
CA TYR A 290 2.48 0.34 -9.98
C TYR A 290 1.80 1.61 -10.47
N ALA A 291 0.64 1.95 -9.90
CA ALA A 291 -0.06 3.19 -10.18
C ALA A 291 -0.26 4.01 -8.90
N ASP A 292 0.08 5.29 -8.96
CA ASP A 292 0.09 6.16 -7.79
C ASP A 292 -0.43 7.57 -8.11
N TYR A 293 -1.10 8.17 -7.12
CA TYR A 293 -1.64 9.53 -7.12
C TYR A 293 -2.71 9.85 -8.17
N TYR A 294 -3.93 10.19 -7.75
CA TYR A 294 -4.94 10.93 -8.55
C TYR A 294 -5.33 10.37 -9.93
N GLN A 295 -5.15 9.08 -10.20
CA GLN A 295 -5.53 8.46 -11.48
C GLN A 295 -6.87 7.72 -11.43
N ASN A 296 -7.66 7.80 -12.50
CA ASN A 296 -8.62 6.74 -12.79
C ASN A 296 -7.83 5.57 -13.38
N VAL A 297 -7.94 4.39 -12.77
CA VAL A 297 -7.14 3.23 -13.16
C VAL A 297 -8.04 2.09 -13.59
N THR A 298 -7.81 1.55 -14.78
CA THR A 298 -8.42 0.31 -15.26
C THR A 298 -7.32 -0.67 -15.64
N VAL A 299 -7.28 -1.81 -14.96
CA VAL A 299 -6.41 -2.95 -15.29
C VAL A 299 -7.29 -4.14 -15.61
N GLN A 300 -7.25 -4.62 -16.85
CA GLN A 300 -8.20 -5.66 -17.26
C GLN A 300 -7.69 -6.66 -18.29
N ARG A 301 -8.09 -7.92 -18.11
CA ARG A 301 -7.79 -9.05 -19.01
C ARG A 301 -6.29 -9.32 -19.21
N ASP A 302 -5.42 -8.80 -18.35
CA ASP A 302 -3.98 -9.05 -18.43
C ASP A 302 -3.59 -10.32 -17.68
N THR A 303 -2.42 -10.84 -18.03
CA THR A 303 -1.82 -12.02 -17.38
C THR A 303 -0.57 -11.63 -16.62
N PHE A 304 -0.51 -11.99 -15.34
CA PHE A 304 0.63 -11.82 -14.46
C PHE A 304 1.11 -13.21 -14.01
N ASN A 305 2.37 -13.52 -14.24
CA ASN A 305 2.96 -14.80 -13.86
C ASN A 305 4.31 -14.59 -13.17
N ASN A 306 4.51 -15.23 -12.03
CA ASN A 306 5.76 -15.18 -11.28
C ASN A 306 6.14 -13.75 -10.84
N THR A 307 5.16 -12.92 -10.46
CA THR A 307 5.47 -11.57 -9.96
C THR A 307 6.07 -11.64 -8.57
N VAL A 308 7.29 -11.13 -8.38
CA VAL A 308 8.06 -11.36 -7.14
C VAL A 308 7.42 -10.68 -5.94
N TRP A 309 6.85 -9.48 -6.09
CA TRP A 309 6.25 -8.74 -4.99
C TRP A 309 4.75 -8.52 -5.17
N THR A 310 4.33 -7.59 -6.02
CA THR A 310 2.90 -7.32 -6.27
C THR A 310 2.58 -7.30 -7.75
N SER A 311 1.50 -7.98 -8.16
CA SER A 311 1.07 -7.96 -9.55
C SER A 311 0.42 -6.63 -9.93
N VAL A 312 -0.54 -6.16 -9.14
CA VAL A 312 -1.20 -4.86 -9.32
C VAL A 312 -1.19 -4.08 -8.00
N TYR A 313 -0.43 -2.99 -7.97
CA TYR A 313 -0.33 -2.09 -6.82
C TYR A 313 -0.90 -0.72 -7.17
N LEU A 314 -1.95 -0.33 -6.47
CA LEU A 314 -2.68 0.92 -6.64
C LEU A 314 -2.63 1.68 -5.31
N TYR A 315 -2.19 2.93 -5.36
CA TYR A 315 -2.01 3.73 -4.15
C TYR A 315 -2.47 5.18 -4.34
N SER A 316 -3.12 5.73 -3.32
CA SER A 316 -3.48 7.15 -3.23
C SER A 316 -4.29 7.68 -4.43
N HIS A 317 -5.45 7.08 -4.69
CA HIS A 317 -6.35 7.53 -5.78
C HIS A 317 -7.66 8.11 -5.24
N PRO A 318 -7.64 9.20 -4.46
CA PRO A 318 -8.83 9.72 -3.82
C PRO A 318 -9.83 10.26 -4.83
N THR A 319 -11.13 10.03 -4.61
CA THR A 319 -12.23 10.45 -5.49
C THR A 319 -12.17 9.91 -6.92
N LYS A 320 -11.35 8.87 -7.17
CA LYS A 320 -11.16 8.28 -8.50
C LYS A 320 -11.92 6.97 -8.68
N THR A 321 -12.00 6.55 -9.94
CA THR A 321 -12.53 5.24 -10.31
C THR A 321 -11.40 4.24 -10.51
N ILE A 322 -11.49 3.11 -9.84
CA ILE A 322 -10.54 2.01 -9.89
C ILE A 322 -11.26 0.74 -10.32
N LYS A 323 -10.74 0.11 -11.37
CA LYS A 323 -11.30 -1.13 -11.95
C LYS A 323 -10.18 -2.14 -12.15
N VAL A 324 -10.24 -3.27 -11.46
CA VAL A 324 -9.34 -4.40 -11.68
C VAL A 324 -10.18 -5.61 -12.08
N LEU A 325 -10.22 -5.91 -13.38
CA LEU A 325 -11.26 -6.74 -13.98
C LEU A 325 -10.68 -7.91 -14.79
N SER A 326 -11.13 -9.13 -14.50
CA SER A 326 -10.85 -10.28 -15.38
C SER A 326 -9.36 -10.57 -15.63
N ASN A 327 -8.47 -10.22 -14.70
CA ASN A 327 -7.04 -10.53 -14.83
C ASN A 327 -6.76 -11.97 -14.36
N VAL A 328 -5.70 -12.56 -14.91
CA VAL A 328 -5.17 -13.85 -14.48
C VAL A 328 -3.84 -13.60 -13.79
N ILE A 329 -3.76 -13.88 -12.50
CA ILE A 329 -2.57 -13.68 -11.68
C ILE A 329 -2.14 -15.04 -11.13
N THR A 330 -0.90 -15.43 -11.38
CA THR A 330 -0.36 -16.72 -10.96
C THR A 330 1.02 -16.59 -10.32
N ASN A 331 1.25 -17.32 -9.22
CA ASN A 331 2.55 -17.47 -8.56
C ASN A 331 3.17 -16.12 -8.13
N GLY A 332 2.53 -15.38 -7.24
CA GLY A 332 3.11 -14.13 -6.70
C GLY A 332 3.06 -14.02 -5.19
N ILE A 333 3.61 -12.96 -4.61
CA ILE A 333 3.40 -12.70 -3.17
C ILE A 333 2.02 -12.04 -2.98
N ILE A 334 1.78 -10.88 -3.59
CA ILE A 334 0.50 -10.16 -3.50
C ILE A 334 -0.16 -10.08 -4.87
N GLY A 335 -1.42 -10.50 -4.99
CA GLY A 335 -2.17 -10.38 -6.24
C GLY A 335 -2.56 -8.94 -6.54
N ILE A 336 -3.53 -8.42 -5.78
CA ILE A 336 -4.06 -7.07 -5.98
C ILE A 336 -3.98 -6.30 -4.66
N HIS A 337 -3.28 -5.17 -4.67
CA HIS A 337 -3.20 -4.24 -3.55
C HIS A 337 -3.80 -2.89 -3.93
N ASN A 338 -4.81 -2.46 -3.20
CA ASN A 338 -5.44 -1.15 -3.32
C ASN A 338 -5.33 -0.40 -1.99
N GLY A 339 -4.46 0.60 -1.93
CA GLY A 339 -4.12 1.37 -0.74
C GLY A 339 -4.58 2.83 -0.82
N HIS A 340 -5.12 3.39 0.27
CA HIS A 340 -5.36 4.84 0.39
C HIS A 340 -6.28 5.44 -0.69
N CYS A 341 -7.37 4.76 -1.01
CA CYS A 341 -8.32 5.19 -2.05
C CYS A 341 -9.62 5.70 -1.43
N PHE A 342 -9.55 6.84 -0.73
CA PHE A 342 -10.68 7.43 -0.02
C PHE A 342 -11.66 8.15 -0.94
N ASN A 343 -12.95 8.05 -0.62
CA ASN A 343 -14.07 8.57 -1.40
C ASN A 343 -14.06 8.10 -2.88
N SER A 344 -13.42 6.97 -3.15
CA SER A 344 -13.24 6.41 -4.49
C SER A 344 -14.32 5.37 -4.82
N THR A 345 -14.48 5.10 -6.11
CA THR A 345 -15.29 3.99 -6.62
C THR A 345 -14.35 2.87 -7.05
N ILE A 346 -14.41 1.72 -6.37
CA ILE A 346 -13.49 0.60 -6.54
C ILE A 346 -14.30 -0.65 -6.91
N ASP A 347 -13.99 -1.24 -8.07
CA ASP A 347 -14.56 -2.50 -8.54
C ASP A 347 -13.43 -3.51 -8.84
N ILE A 348 -13.33 -4.57 -8.03
CA ILE A 348 -12.39 -5.68 -8.22
C ILE A 348 -13.22 -6.93 -8.54
N ASN A 349 -13.23 -7.35 -9.81
CA ASN A 349 -14.20 -8.32 -10.30
C ASN A 349 -13.61 -9.35 -11.27
N TYR A 350 -14.07 -10.59 -11.19
CA TYR A 350 -13.72 -11.69 -12.10
C TYR A 350 -12.22 -11.97 -12.21
N ASN A 351 -11.40 -11.56 -11.25
CA ASN A 351 -9.98 -11.89 -11.27
C ASN A 351 -9.77 -13.34 -10.83
N ARG A 352 -8.85 -14.03 -11.51
CA ARG A 352 -8.39 -15.36 -11.14
C ARG A 352 -6.99 -15.25 -10.57
N ILE A 353 -6.85 -15.45 -9.26
CA ILE A 353 -5.58 -15.37 -8.52
C ILE A 353 -5.24 -16.77 -8.02
N THR A 354 -4.12 -17.33 -8.46
CA THR A 354 -3.73 -18.70 -8.08
C THR A 354 -2.28 -18.80 -7.62
N ASN A 355 -2.02 -19.53 -6.53
CA ASN A 355 -0.69 -19.72 -5.94
C ASN A 355 -0.04 -18.41 -5.49
N ASN A 356 -0.84 -17.43 -5.07
CA ASN A 356 -0.31 -16.21 -4.45
C ASN A 356 -0.29 -16.38 -2.94
N TYR A 357 0.59 -15.69 -2.20
CA TYR A 357 0.51 -15.72 -0.72
C TYR A 357 -0.71 -14.92 -0.22
N TYR A 358 -0.92 -13.74 -0.79
CA TYR A 358 -2.05 -12.85 -0.53
C TYR A 358 -2.86 -12.64 -1.81
N GLY A 359 -4.19 -12.71 -1.68
CA GLY A 359 -5.11 -12.51 -2.79
C GLY A 359 -5.35 -11.03 -3.08
N ILE A 360 -6.40 -10.48 -2.48
CA ILE A 360 -6.87 -9.10 -2.70
C ILE A 360 -6.81 -8.33 -1.37
N ALA A 361 -6.18 -7.17 -1.36
CA ALA A 361 -6.14 -6.26 -0.22
C ALA A 361 -6.69 -4.87 -0.59
N ALA A 362 -7.65 -4.38 0.17
CA ALA A 362 -8.17 -3.01 0.10
C ALA A 362 -8.00 -2.34 1.47
N LEU A 363 -6.99 -1.46 1.58
CA LEU A 363 -6.49 -0.96 2.86
C LEU A 363 -6.40 0.56 2.85
N ASN A 364 -6.80 1.22 3.93
CA ASN A 364 -6.41 2.61 4.20
C ASN A 364 -5.60 2.67 5.50
N VAL A 365 -4.59 3.54 5.60
CA VAL A 365 -3.95 3.79 6.91
C VAL A 365 -4.95 4.45 7.85
N ASN A 366 -5.65 5.48 7.39
CA ASN A 366 -6.68 6.15 8.16
C ASN A 366 -8.07 5.63 7.77
N SER A 367 -8.96 5.53 8.75
CA SER A 367 -10.35 5.19 8.46
C SER A 367 -10.97 6.27 7.58
N ALA A 368 -11.52 5.85 6.45
CA ALA A 368 -12.07 6.77 5.47
C ALA A 368 -13.27 6.15 4.74
N THR A 369 -14.20 7.00 4.34
CA THR A 369 -15.36 6.60 3.54
C THR A 369 -14.94 6.27 2.11
N VAL A 370 -15.77 5.47 1.44
CA VAL A 370 -15.66 5.19 0.00
C VAL A 370 -16.98 5.54 -0.66
N GLN A 371 -16.96 5.91 -1.95
CA GLN A 371 -18.20 5.99 -2.72
C GLN A 371 -18.75 4.60 -3.00
N LYS A 372 -17.84 3.66 -3.26
CA LYS A 372 -18.15 2.26 -3.54
C LYS A 372 -16.89 1.40 -3.39
N LEU A 373 -17.00 0.27 -2.68
CA LEU A 373 -16.00 -0.80 -2.72
C LEU A 373 -16.69 -2.13 -2.98
N ASN A 374 -16.48 -2.68 -4.17
CA ASN A 374 -17.01 -3.96 -4.59
C ASN A 374 -15.85 -4.93 -4.87
N ILE A 375 -15.85 -6.07 -4.18
CA ILE A 375 -14.96 -7.19 -4.43
C ILE A 375 -15.84 -8.40 -4.71
N TYR A 376 -16.00 -8.79 -5.98
CA TYR A 376 -17.00 -9.78 -6.34
C TYR A 376 -16.60 -10.70 -7.50
N ASN A 377 -17.15 -11.92 -7.51
CA ASN A 377 -16.86 -12.94 -8.52
C ASN A 377 -15.37 -13.27 -8.71
N ASN A 378 -14.51 -13.01 -7.72
CA ASN A 378 -13.10 -13.35 -7.82
C ASN A 378 -12.89 -14.81 -7.44
N TYR A 379 -11.96 -15.47 -8.14
CA TYR A 379 -11.52 -16.83 -7.86
C TYR A 379 -10.10 -16.78 -7.31
N ILE A 380 -9.94 -17.11 -6.04
CA ILE A 380 -8.67 -17.04 -5.32
C ILE A 380 -8.33 -18.45 -4.83
N TRP A 381 -7.23 -19.03 -5.31
CA TRP A 381 -6.86 -20.43 -5.08
C TRP A 381 -5.41 -20.56 -4.64
N ASN A 382 -5.13 -21.39 -3.63
CA ASN A 382 -3.80 -21.66 -3.10
C ASN A 382 -3.11 -20.46 -2.42
N ASN A 383 -3.84 -19.70 -1.60
CA ASN A 383 -3.19 -18.79 -0.65
C ASN A 383 -2.55 -19.59 0.48
N THR A 384 -1.25 -19.87 0.36
CA THR A 384 -0.52 -20.74 1.31
C THR A 384 -0.26 -20.03 2.64
N TYR A 385 -0.02 -18.71 2.60
CA TYR A 385 0.32 -17.88 3.75
C TYR A 385 -0.31 -16.50 3.59
N GLY A 386 -1.45 -16.24 4.24
CA GLY A 386 -2.03 -14.91 4.28
C GLY A 386 -3.55 -14.84 4.10
N ASN A 387 -4.01 -13.68 3.65
CA ASN A 387 -5.43 -13.37 3.50
C ASN A 387 -5.87 -13.55 2.05
N GLY A 388 -6.99 -14.26 1.85
CA GLY A 388 -7.62 -14.34 0.52
C GLY A 388 -8.18 -13.00 0.08
N ILE A 389 -9.05 -12.42 0.91
CA ILE A 389 -9.54 -11.04 0.76
C ILE A 389 -9.33 -10.33 2.09
N GLN A 390 -8.73 -9.15 2.05
CA GLN A 390 -8.57 -8.29 3.21
C GLN A 390 -9.16 -6.91 2.93
N VAL A 391 -10.00 -6.44 3.85
CA VAL A 391 -10.51 -5.07 3.89
C VAL A 391 -10.14 -4.46 5.23
N THR A 392 -9.53 -3.28 5.23
CA THR A 392 -9.11 -2.61 6.47
C THR A 392 -9.34 -1.10 6.38
N ASN A 393 -9.91 -0.51 7.43
CA ASN A 393 -10.17 0.93 7.55
C ASN A 393 -11.08 1.53 6.46
N ILE A 394 -12.08 0.77 6.00
CA ILE A 394 -13.10 1.24 5.05
C ILE A 394 -14.38 1.57 5.81
N GLN A 395 -14.67 2.86 6.00
CA GLN A 395 -15.87 3.32 6.70
C GLN A 395 -17.08 3.25 5.75
N GLY A 396 -18.10 2.47 6.15
CA GLY A 396 -19.40 2.52 5.50
C GLY A 396 -20.27 3.67 5.99
N VAL A 397 -21.32 3.99 5.24
CA VAL A 397 -22.31 5.03 5.57
C VAL A 397 -23.65 4.38 5.88
N ALA A 398 -24.22 4.69 7.05
CA ALA A 398 -25.55 4.23 7.44
C ALA A 398 -26.62 4.56 6.38
N GLY A 399 -27.45 3.58 6.03
CA GLY A 399 -28.51 3.72 5.02
C GLY A 399 -28.02 3.66 3.56
N SER A 400 -26.71 3.57 3.32
CA SER A 400 -26.15 3.48 1.97
C SER A 400 -25.94 2.03 1.53
N ASN A 401 -26.40 1.71 0.31
CA ASN A 401 -26.14 0.40 -0.30
C ASN A 401 -24.80 0.31 -1.03
N THR A 402 -24.23 1.45 -1.41
CA THR A 402 -23.00 1.53 -2.21
C THR A 402 -21.79 1.96 -1.38
N GLN A 403 -21.96 2.87 -0.42
CA GLN A 403 -20.86 3.41 0.39
C GLN A 403 -20.55 2.47 1.56
N ARG A 404 -20.04 1.28 1.25
CA ARG A 404 -19.57 0.27 2.19
C ARG A 404 -18.66 -0.71 1.47
N ALA A 405 -17.98 -1.57 2.23
CA ALA A 405 -17.31 -2.73 1.66
C ALA A 405 -18.35 -3.81 1.30
N ASN A 406 -18.49 -4.12 0.02
CA ASN A 406 -19.32 -5.21 -0.48
C ASN A 406 -18.42 -6.33 -1.04
N ILE A 407 -18.39 -7.46 -0.33
CA ILE A 407 -17.59 -8.64 -0.66
C ILE A 407 -18.57 -9.75 -1.02
N SER A 408 -18.78 -10.00 -2.32
CA SER A 408 -19.87 -10.90 -2.75
C SER A 408 -19.49 -11.92 -3.80
N ASN A 409 -19.99 -13.14 -3.68
CA ASN A 409 -19.81 -14.21 -4.68
C ASN A 409 -18.34 -14.49 -5.03
N ASN A 410 -17.42 -14.37 -4.07
CA ASN A 410 -16.03 -14.76 -4.26
C ASN A 410 -15.83 -16.23 -3.86
N PHE A 411 -14.93 -16.89 -4.57
CA PHE A 411 -14.45 -18.23 -4.21
C PHE A 411 -13.03 -18.11 -3.68
N VAL A 412 -12.83 -18.49 -2.41
CA VAL A 412 -11.53 -18.45 -1.75
C VAL A 412 -11.17 -19.86 -1.27
N TYR A 413 -10.06 -20.38 -1.80
CA TYR A 413 -9.55 -21.71 -1.47
C TYR A 413 -8.15 -21.62 -0.89
N ILE A 414 -8.03 -21.93 0.39
CA ILE A 414 -6.77 -21.91 1.14
C ILE A 414 -6.17 -23.31 1.04
N ASN A 415 -5.03 -23.44 0.35
CA ASN A 415 -4.36 -24.73 0.19
C ASN A 415 -3.07 -24.76 1.01
N ASN A 416 -2.93 -25.79 1.85
CA ASN A 416 -1.82 -25.97 2.77
C ASN A 416 -1.54 -24.75 3.68
N PRO A 417 -2.52 -24.30 4.49
CA PRO A 417 -2.24 -23.23 5.45
C PRO A 417 -1.19 -23.70 6.46
N ASP A 418 -0.25 -22.82 6.79
CA ASP A 418 0.64 -23.05 7.92
C ASP A 418 -0.10 -22.74 9.23
N LEU A 419 -0.58 -23.82 9.86
CA LEU A 419 -1.34 -23.76 11.10
C LEU A 419 -0.52 -23.30 12.30
N ASN A 420 0.81 -23.36 12.21
CA ASN A 420 1.72 -22.93 13.27
C ASN A 420 2.19 -21.48 13.06
N ASN A 421 1.91 -20.90 11.89
CA ASN A 421 2.15 -19.48 11.65
C ASN A 421 1.15 -18.64 12.43
N VAL A 422 1.70 -17.89 13.38
CA VAL A 422 0.94 -17.06 14.30
C VAL A 422 0.20 -15.90 13.56
N GLN A 423 0.62 -15.47 12.38
CA GLN A 423 -0.11 -14.44 11.60
C GLN A 423 -1.51 -14.91 11.17
N GLY A 424 -1.72 -16.23 11.08
CA GLY A 424 -2.97 -16.85 10.67
C GLY A 424 -3.31 -16.65 9.19
N SER A 425 -4.09 -17.59 8.64
CA SER A 425 -4.66 -17.53 7.30
C SER A 425 -6.15 -17.25 7.39
N ASN A 426 -6.61 -16.19 6.73
CA ASN A 426 -8.03 -15.83 6.68
C ASN A 426 -8.53 -15.92 5.25
N GLY A 427 -9.67 -16.57 5.02
CA GLY A 427 -10.29 -16.54 3.71
C GLY A 427 -10.75 -15.13 3.36
N ILE A 428 -11.53 -14.53 4.26
CA ILE A 428 -11.95 -13.13 4.21
C ILE A 428 -11.66 -12.50 5.57
N LEU A 429 -10.93 -11.39 5.58
CA LEU A 429 -10.60 -10.59 6.76
C LEU A 429 -11.15 -9.17 6.62
N VAL A 430 -11.95 -8.73 7.59
CA VAL A 430 -12.51 -7.36 7.63
C VAL A 430 -12.18 -6.72 8.96
N ASN A 431 -11.42 -5.63 8.92
CA ASN A 431 -10.90 -4.94 10.10
C ASN A 431 -11.32 -3.47 10.10
N GLN A 432 -11.87 -2.99 11.21
CA GLN A 432 -12.25 -1.58 11.40
C GLN A 432 -13.02 -1.00 10.18
N SER A 433 -13.95 -1.77 9.64
CA SER A 433 -14.68 -1.46 8.42
C SER A 433 -16.18 -1.72 8.62
N PRO A 434 -16.88 -0.84 9.37
CA PRO A 434 -18.30 -1.02 9.69
C PRO A 434 -19.18 -1.05 8.44
N TYR A 435 -20.38 -1.63 8.59
CA TYR A 435 -21.36 -1.83 7.51
C TYR A 435 -20.91 -2.77 6.38
N ALA A 436 -19.87 -3.57 6.57
CA ALA A 436 -19.44 -4.52 5.55
C ALA A 436 -20.57 -5.51 5.20
N LEU A 437 -20.86 -5.65 3.89
CA LEU A 437 -21.75 -6.67 3.36
C LEU A 437 -20.90 -7.81 2.80
N ILE A 438 -21.02 -8.98 3.40
CA ILE A 438 -20.28 -10.19 3.02
C ILE A 438 -21.32 -11.24 2.65
N GLN A 439 -21.48 -11.54 1.36
CA GLN A 439 -22.55 -12.44 0.94
C GLN A 439 -22.20 -13.39 -0.19
N LEU A 440 -22.81 -14.57 -0.20
CA LEU A 440 -22.64 -15.55 -1.28
C LEU A 440 -21.19 -16.02 -1.50
N ASN A 441 -20.27 -15.76 -0.56
CA ASN A 441 -18.89 -16.18 -0.71
C ASN A 441 -18.75 -17.67 -0.34
N SER A 442 -17.82 -18.35 -1.02
CA SER A 442 -17.41 -19.71 -0.68
C SER A 442 -15.96 -19.68 -0.20
N VAL A 443 -15.72 -20.08 1.05
CA VAL A 443 -14.40 -20.15 1.66
C VAL A 443 -14.11 -21.57 2.09
N SER A 444 -13.09 -22.20 1.53
CA SER A 444 -12.82 -23.62 1.78
C SER A 444 -11.33 -23.96 1.76
N ARG A 445 -11.00 -25.17 2.23
CA ARG A 445 -9.69 -25.82 2.06
C ARG A 445 -9.90 -27.30 1.67
N PRO A 446 -8.88 -28.01 1.13
CA PRO A 446 -9.08 -29.36 0.57
C PRO A 446 -9.69 -30.36 1.53
N SER A 447 -9.11 -30.44 2.73
CA SER A 447 -9.47 -31.36 3.80
C SER A 447 -8.61 -31.04 5.03
N GLY A 448 -8.72 -31.86 6.07
CA GLY A 448 -7.82 -31.84 7.23
C GLY A 448 -8.53 -31.42 8.51
N THR A 449 -8.07 -32.02 9.61
CA THR A 449 -8.46 -31.64 10.96
C THR A 449 -7.55 -30.53 11.47
N VAL A 450 -7.94 -29.91 12.57
CA VAL A 450 -7.09 -28.99 13.33
C VAL A 450 -6.88 -29.61 14.71
N ALA A 451 -5.63 -29.68 15.18
CA ALA A 451 -5.31 -30.50 16.36
C ALA A 451 -5.69 -29.82 17.68
N ASN A 452 -5.62 -28.49 17.73
CA ASN A 452 -5.86 -27.71 18.94
C ASN A 452 -6.40 -26.31 18.63
N GLU A 453 -6.83 -25.62 19.68
CA GLU A 453 -7.41 -24.28 19.59
C GLU A 453 -6.44 -23.24 19.01
N ALA A 454 -5.15 -23.28 19.36
CA ALA A 454 -4.17 -22.33 18.84
C ALA A 454 -4.08 -22.38 17.30
N GLN A 455 -4.03 -23.58 16.74
CA GLN A 455 -4.08 -23.79 15.29
C GLN A 455 -5.43 -23.39 14.68
N ALA A 456 -6.53 -23.56 15.42
CA ALA A 456 -7.86 -23.20 14.94
C ALA A 456 -8.04 -21.69 14.79
N LEU A 457 -7.42 -20.91 15.69
CA LEU A 457 -7.42 -19.46 15.63
C LEU A 457 -6.52 -18.92 14.50
N ASN A 458 -5.55 -19.71 14.05
CA ASN A 458 -4.70 -19.38 12.90
C ASN A 458 -5.33 -19.75 11.55
N LEU A 459 -6.53 -20.34 11.51
CA LEU A 459 -7.20 -20.69 10.25
C LEU A 459 -8.67 -20.28 10.30
N ASN A 460 -8.99 -19.13 9.70
CA ASN A 460 -10.33 -18.56 9.75
C ASN A 460 -10.97 -18.52 8.36
N GLY A 461 -12.23 -18.91 8.26
CA GLY A 461 -13.03 -18.75 7.04
C GLY A 461 -13.31 -17.28 6.78
N ILE A 462 -14.18 -16.69 7.61
CA ILE A 462 -14.48 -15.25 7.60
C ILE A 462 -14.18 -14.70 8.99
N HIS A 463 -13.26 -13.75 9.08
CA HIS A 463 -12.86 -13.09 10.31
C HIS A 463 -13.19 -11.61 10.22
N ILE A 464 -13.93 -11.11 11.21
CA ILE A 464 -14.31 -9.70 11.30
C ILE A 464 -13.95 -9.14 12.67
N GLN A 465 -13.36 -7.96 12.70
CA GLN A 465 -12.97 -7.28 13.93
C GLN A 465 -13.28 -5.79 13.88
N LEU A 466 -13.82 -5.25 14.98
CA LEU A 466 -14.13 -3.82 15.17
C LEU A 466 -14.93 -3.19 14.01
N SER A 467 -15.87 -3.96 13.45
CA SER A 467 -16.64 -3.60 12.26
C SER A 467 -18.14 -3.79 12.50
N PRO A 468 -18.75 -2.99 13.40
CA PRO A 468 -20.17 -3.12 13.76
C PRO A 468 -21.09 -2.89 12.55
N ASN A 469 -22.36 -3.27 12.71
CA ASN A 469 -23.40 -3.22 11.66
C ASN A 469 -23.06 -4.01 10.38
N SER A 470 -22.14 -4.98 10.47
CA SER A 470 -21.81 -5.85 9.33
C SER A 470 -22.92 -6.88 9.08
N LYS A 471 -23.07 -7.30 7.83
CA LYS A 471 -24.03 -8.33 7.43
C LYS A 471 -23.32 -9.47 6.71
N LEU A 472 -23.43 -10.68 7.26
CA LEU A 472 -22.99 -11.91 6.64
C LEU A 472 -24.20 -12.70 6.18
N CYS A 473 -24.35 -12.90 4.88
CA CYS A 473 -25.49 -13.64 4.36
C CYS A 473 -25.15 -14.69 3.31
N GLN A 474 -25.70 -15.90 3.45
CA GLN A 474 -25.53 -16.99 2.48
C GLN A 474 -24.07 -17.32 2.13
N ASN A 475 -23.13 -17.06 3.05
CA ASN A 475 -21.75 -17.51 2.85
C ASN A 475 -21.64 -19.01 3.16
N THR A 476 -20.78 -19.71 2.43
CA THR A 476 -20.43 -21.10 2.71
C THR A 476 -18.98 -21.17 3.17
N VAL A 477 -18.75 -21.80 4.32
CA VAL A 477 -17.42 -22.04 4.87
C VAL A 477 -17.22 -23.53 5.13
N SER A 478 -16.05 -24.09 4.80
CA SER A 478 -15.75 -25.51 5.02
C SER A 478 -14.29 -25.81 5.35
N TYR A 479 -14.06 -26.82 6.18
CA TYR A 479 -12.74 -27.29 6.62
C TYR A 479 -11.90 -26.23 7.36
N MET A 480 -12.51 -25.28 8.07
CA MET A 480 -11.76 -24.19 8.72
C MET A 480 -11.39 -24.50 10.18
N GLY A 481 -10.46 -23.74 10.76
CA GLY A 481 -10.32 -23.71 12.22
C GLY A 481 -11.56 -23.05 12.83
N CYS A 482 -11.72 -21.76 12.57
CA CYS A 482 -12.97 -21.03 12.83
C CYS A 482 -13.72 -20.78 11.53
N GLY A 483 -14.97 -21.23 11.41
CA GLY A 483 -15.81 -20.93 10.25
C GLY A 483 -16.04 -19.43 10.12
N LEU A 484 -16.67 -18.84 11.14
CA LEU A 484 -16.82 -17.40 11.33
C LEU A 484 -16.16 -16.99 12.64
N ARG A 485 -15.40 -15.89 12.64
CA ARG A 485 -14.73 -15.37 13.84
C ARG A 485 -14.99 -13.88 14.00
N PHE A 486 -15.31 -13.47 15.23
CA PHE A 486 -15.65 -12.09 15.58
C PHE A 486 -14.81 -11.62 16.75
N ASN A 487 -14.26 -10.41 16.66
CA ASN A 487 -13.48 -9.82 17.74
C ASN A 487 -13.85 -8.34 17.98
N GLY A 488 -13.94 -7.95 19.25
CA GLY A 488 -14.17 -6.56 19.69
C GLY A 488 -15.59 -6.04 19.46
N ALA A 489 -15.73 -4.72 19.37
CA ALA A 489 -17.01 -4.03 19.17
C ALA A 489 -17.62 -4.39 17.80
N MET A 490 -18.67 -5.22 17.83
CA MET A 490 -19.30 -5.83 16.64
C MET A 490 -20.83 -5.68 16.67
N ALA A 491 -21.35 -4.73 17.46
CA ALA A 491 -22.79 -4.60 17.71
C ALA A 491 -23.61 -4.56 16.41
N ASN A 492 -24.83 -5.10 16.46
CA ASN A 492 -25.77 -5.17 15.33
C ASN A 492 -25.23 -5.92 14.09
N THR A 493 -24.28 -6.82 14.27
CA THR A 493 -23.81 -7.70 13.20
C THR A 493 -24.80 -8.84 12.98
N THR A 494 -25.23 -9.04 11.73
CA THR A 494 -26.26 -10.02 11.40
C THR A 494 -25.69 -11.22 10.65
N LEU A 495 -25.99 -12.42 11.15
CA LEU A 495 -25.65 -13.68 10.51
C LEU A 495 -26.93 -14.32 9.98
N GLN A 496 -27.12 -14.34 8.65
CA GLN A 496 -28.31 -14.89 8.01
C GLN A 496 -27.96 -15.98 7.01
N LEU A 497 -28.61 -17.13 7.10
CA LEU A 497 -28.53 -18.19 6.08
C LEU A 497 -27.10 -18.66 5.76
N ASN A 498 -26.12 -18.40 6.64
CA ASN A 498 -24.75 -18.85 6.43
C ASN A 498 -24.65 -20.34 6.67
N ASN A 499 -23.70 -20.96 5.99
CA ASN A 499 -23.60 -22.39 5.88
C ASN A 499 -22.20 -22.86 6.28
N MET A 500 -22.10 -23.52 7.43
CA MET A 500 -20.87 -24.16 7.89
C MET A 500 -20.93 -25.65 7.52
N LEU A 501 -20.14 -26.07 6.53
CA LEU A 501 -20.11 -27.42 5.99
C LEU A 501 -18.92 -28.25 6.46
N ASN A 502 -19.10 -29.57 6.47
CA ASN A 502 -18.07 -30.59 6.61
C ASN A 502 -17.34 -30.60 7.97
N TYR A 503 -16.18 -29.97 8.07
CA TYR A 503 -15.39 -29.95 9.30
C TYR A 503 -15.03 -28.52 9.68
N TYR A 504 -15.09 -28.23 10.97
CA TYR A 504 -14.47 -27.06 11.58
C TYR A 504 -14.19 -27.33 13.04
N PHE A 505 -13.22 -26.60 13.60
CA PHE A 505 -12.97 -26.66 15.04
C PHE A 505 -14.06 -25.88 15.80
N TYR A 506 -14.38 -24.67 15.32
CA TYR A 506 -15.50 -23.85 15.77
C TYR A 506 -16.32 -23.35 14.59
N GLY A 507 -17.66 -23.49 14.65
CA GLY A 507 -18.55 -22.93 13.64
C GLY A 507 -18.51 -21.40 13.68
N VAL A 508 -18.81 -20.84 14.85
CA VAL A 508 -18.74 -19.41 15.18
C VAL A 508 -17.86 -19.24 16.42
N ARG A 509 -16.86 -18.35 16.33
CA ARG A 509 -15.96 -17.98 17.43
C ARG A 509 -16.17 -16.52 17.81
N LEU A 510 -16.39 -16.27 19.11
CA LEU A 510 -16.46 -14.93 19.69
C LEU A 510 -15.22 -14.66 20.54
N ASP A 511 -14.49 -13.59 20.24
CA ASP A 511 -13.32 -13.15 21.01
C ASP A 511 -13.58 -11.76 21.60
N ASN A 512 -14.10 -11.73 22.83
CA ASN A 512 -14.49 -10.50 23.52
C ASN A 512 -15.48 -9.67 22.68
N ALA A 513 -16.34 -10.35 21.90
CA ALA A 513 -17.19 -9.72 20.91
C ALA A 513 -18.67 -9.75 21.32
N PHE A 514 -19.37 -8.67 21.03
CA PHE A 514 -20.83 -8.61 21.06
C PHE A 514 -21.33 -8.36 19.65
N ILE A 515 -21.97 -9.36 19.05
CA ILE A 515 -22.49 -9.28 17.67
C ILE A 515 -23.97 -8.85 17.63
N GLY A 516 -24.62 -8.68 18.79
CA GLY A 516 -26.07 -8.45 18.88
C GLY A 516 -26.89 -9.75 18.83
N ASN A 517 -28.19 -9.62 19.05
CA ASN A 517 -29.13 -10.75 18.96
C ASN A 517 -29.13 -11.34 17.55
N GLN A 518 -29.10 -12.67 17.46
CA GLN A 518 -29.15 -13.39 16.19
C GLN A 518 -30.58 -13.87 15.94
N GLY A 519 -31.28 -13.16 15.07
CA GLY A 519 -32.71 -13.29 14.82
C GLY A 519 -33.46 -12.01 15.24
N ASN A 520 -34.72 -11.91 14.85
CA ASN A 520 -35.59 -10.82 15.28
C ASN A 520 -36.35 -11.23 16.56
N THR A 521 -35.97 -10.65 17.70
CA THR A 521 -36.59 -10.93 19.01
C THR A 521 -38.01 -10.37 19.15
N ALA A 522 -38.35 -9.28 18.44
CA ALA A 522 -39.67 -8.66 18.54
C ALA A 522 -40.78 -9.57 18.00
N ASN A 523 -40.51 -10.28 16.90
CA ASN A 523 -41.48 -11.15 16.23
C ASN A 523 -41.12 -12.65 16.30
N CYS A 524 -40.10 -13.01 17.10
CA CYS A 524 -39.52 -14.36 17.18
C CYS A 524 -39.25 -14.95 15.79
N THR A 525 -38.33 -14.34 15.03
CA THR A 525 -37.95 -14.83 13.68
C THR A 525 -36.49 -15.27 13.66
N ALA A 526 -36.25 -16.56 13.39
CA ALA A 526 -34.92 -17.14 13.27
C ALA A 526 -34.24 -16.80 11.93
N TRP A 527 -32.92 -16.63 11.95
CA TRP A 527 -32.11 -16.28 10.78
C TRP A 527 -31.48 -17.48 10.04
N ARG A 528 -31.72 -18.70 10.53
CA ARG A 528 -31.36 -20.00 9.94
C ARG A 528 -29.91 -20.13 9.43
N ASN A 529 -28.93 -19.78 10.26
CA ASN A 529 -27.57 -20.29 10.02
C ASN A 529 -27.56 -21.81 10.21
N ARG A 530 -26.82 -22.54 9.37
CA ARG A 530 -26.83 -24.00 9.36
C ARG A 530 -25.45 -24.60 9.60
N TRP A 531 -25.40 -25.62 10.46
CA TRP A 531 -24.21 -26.41 10.79
C TRP A 531 -24.39 -27.84 10.26
N ASN A 532 -23.91 -28.12 9.04
CA ASN A 532 -24.06 -29.41 8.38
C ASN A 532 -22.83 -30.31 8.63
N ILE A 533 -22.75 -30.85 9.84
CA ILE A 533 -21.56 -31.51 10.41
C ILE A 533 -21.93 -32.57 11.46
N SER A 534 -20.92 -33.28 11.98
CA SER A 534 -21.04 -34.12 13.18
C SER A 534 -21.64 -33.36 14.37
N SER A 535 -22.54 -34.00 15.11
CA SER A 535 -23.18 -33.45 16.30
C SER A 535 -22.23 -33.12 17.45
N SER A 536 -20.99 -33.63 17.43
CA SER A 536 -20.00 -33.45 18.50
C SER A 536 -19.14 -32.19 18.39
N LEU A 537 -19.09 -31.52 17.23
CA LEU A 537 -18.26 -30.32 17.06
C LEU A 537 -18.98 -29.08 17.62
N ILE A 538 -18.19 -28.15 18.16
CA ILE A 538 -18.75 -26.97 18.81
C ILE A 538 -19.20 -25.94 17.76
N ARG A 539 -20.50 -25.64 17.76
CA ARG A 539 -21.15 -24.76 16.80
C ARG A 539 -20.90 -23.29 17.09
N ILE A 540 -20.92 -22.91 18.36
CA ILE A 540 -20.64 -21.55 18.85
C ILE A 540 -19.75 -21.62 20.09
N GLN A 541 -18.68 -20.86 20.10
CA GLN A 541 -17.71 -20.90 21.18
C GLN A 541 -17.03 -19.54 21.42
N GLY A 542 -16.47 -19.39 22.61
CA GLY A 542 -15.56 -18.30 22.94
C GLY A 542 -16.10 -17.42 24.06
N THR A 543 -15.76 -16.13 24.01
CA THR A 543 -16.09 -15.18 25.07
C THR A 543 -16.88 -14.01 24.50
N ALA A 544 -18.11 -13.83 24.99
CA ALA A 544 -18.97 -12.72 24.59
C ALA A 544 -18.85 -11.56 25.58
N SER A 545 -18.74 -10.33 25.07
CA SER A 545 -18.61 -9.15 25.93
C SER A 545 -19.93 -8.71 26.57
N MET A 546 -21.07 -9.18 26.06
CA MET A 546 -22.41 -8.99 26.61
C MET A 546 -23.33 -10.18 26.27
N GLN A 547 -24.40 -10.34 27.05
CA GLN A 547 -25.44 -11.34 26.79
C GLN A 547 -26.21 -11.03 25.50
N HIS A 548 -26.50 -12.06 24.71
CA HIS A 548 -27.37 -11.96 23.54
C HIS A 548 -28.17 -13.25 23.31
N ILE A 549 -29.29 -13.10 22.59
CA ILE A 549 -30.20 -14.19 22.24
C ILE A 549 -29.85 -14.71 20.85
N TRP A 550 -29.86 -16.03 20.70
CA TRP A 550 -29.75 -16.73 19.43
C TRP A 550 -31.04 -17.50 19.14
N LEU A 551 -31.79 -17.01 18.16
CA LEU A 551 -33.06 -17.58 17.73
C LEU A 551 -32.80 -18.66 16.68
N TYR A 552 -33.43 -19.82 16.86
CA TYR A 552 -33.34 -20.96 15.94
C TYR A 552 -34.73 -21.54 15.66
N ASP A 553 -34.89 -22.27 14.55
CA ASP A 553 -36.11 -23.03 14.24
C ASP A 553 -35.89 -24.54 14.41
N GLY A 554 -36.92 -25.26 14.85
CA GLY A 554 -36.92 -26.72 14.91
C GLY A 554 -36.58 -27.32 16.30
N PRO A 555 -36.33 -28.65 16.39
CA PRO A 555 -36.14 -29.31 17.67
C PRO A 555 -34.81 -28.90 18.34
N ASN A 556 -34.76 -28.94 19.66
CA ASN A 556 -33.61 -28.55 20.51
C ASN A 556 -32.57 -29.67 20.65
N ASN A 557 -32.15 -30.26 19.53
CA ASN A 557 -31.19 -31.35 19.50
C ASN A 557 -30.14 -31.15 18.41
N THR A 558 -29.04 -31.89 18.50
CA THR A 558 -27.91 -31.73 17.58
C THR A 558 -28.16 -32.29 16.19
N SER A 559 -29.25 -33.03 15.94
CA SER A 559 -29.64 -33.42 14.57
C SER A 559 -30.32 -32.29 13.81
N ASN A 560 -30.88 -31.31 14.51
CA ASN A 560 -31.33 -30.06 13.91
C ASN A 560 -30.13 -29.24 13.44
N LEU A 561 -30.00 -29.01 12.13
CA LEU A 561 -28.91 -28.25 11.54
C LEU A 561 -28.91 -26.76 11.91
N TYR A 562 -30.04 -26.23 12.42
CA TYR A 562 -30.19 -24.83 12.81
C TYR A 562 -29.99 -24.60 14.31
N TYR A 563 -29.94 -25.68 15.11
CA TYR A 563 -29.78 -25.57 16.55
C TYR A 563 -28.33 -25.21 16.92
N PRO A 564 -28.05 -24.10 17.61
CA PRO A 564 -26.67 -23.64 17.82
C PRO A 564 -25.87 -24.41 18.88
N ALA A 565 -26.33 -25.58 19.36
CA ALA A 565 -25.58 -26.43 20.30
C ALA A 565 -24.98 -27.68 19.60
N PRO A 566 -23.85 -28.25 20.07
CA PRO A 566 -23.11 -27.88 21.28
C PRO A 566 -22.48 -26.48 21.19
N ASN A 567 -22.57 -25.71 22.27
CA ASN A 567 -21.95 -24.40 22.39
C ASN A 567 -21.23 -24.25 23.74
N SER A 568 -20.23 -23.38 23.79
CA SER A 568 -19.46 -23.06 24.99
C SER A 568 -19.07 -21.59 24.95
N VAL A 569 -19.97 -20.71 25.42
CA VAL A 569 -19.77 -19.26 25.47
C VAL A 569 -19.63 -18.81 26.92
N ASN A 570 -18.54 -18.12 27.23
CA ASN A 570 -18.21 -17.67 28.59
C ASN A 570 -18.25 -16.13 28.74
N PRO A 571 -18.47 -15.61 29.98
CA PRO A 571 -18.89 -16.33 31.20
C PRO A 571 -20.24 -17.08 31.01
N PRO A 572 -20.46 -18.22 31.71
CA PRO A 572 -21.59 -19.10 31.42
C PRO A 572 -22.91 -18.32 31.53
N ASN A 573 -23.77 -18.49 30.52
CA ASN A 573 -25.09 -17.84 30.32
C ASN A 573 -25.14 -16.54 29.48
N ASN A 574 -24.05 -16.18 28.80
CA ASN A 574 -24.07 -15.04 27.85
C ASN A 574 -24.67 -15.36 26.47
N LEU A 575 -24.98 -16.63 26.16
CA LEU A 575 -25.69 -17.03 24.95
C LEU A 575 -27.03 -17.70 25.32
N GLN A 576 -28.13 -16.97 25.15
CA GLN A 576 -29.47 -17.52 25.39
C GLN A 576 -30.03 -18.12 24.09
N LEU A 577 -30.51 -19.36 24.15
CA LEU A 577 -31.11 -20.02 22.99
C LEU A 577 -32.63 -19.95 23.05
N GLN A 578 -33.26 -19.50 21.97
CA GLN A 578 -34.71 -19.40 21.86
C GLN A 578 -35.21 -20.07 20.58
N ASN A 579 -36.15 -21.02 20.72
CA ASN A 579 -36.80 -21.63 19.57
C ASN A 579 -37.92 -20.72 19.03
N CYS A 580 -38.03 -20.62 17.70
CA CYS A 580 -39.04 -19.84 17.01
C CYS A 580 -39.65 -20.60 15.84
N VAL A 581 -40.93 -20.29 15.56
CA VAL A 581 -41.67 -20.86 14.43
C VAL A 581 -41.42 -20.07 13.14
N ASN A 582 -41.25 -18.74 13.24
CA ASN A 582 -40.98 -17.89 12.10
C ASN A 582 -39.49 -17.93 11.75
N TYR A 583 -39.19 -17.86 10.45
CA TYR A 583 -37.82 -17.85 9.96
C TYR A 583 -37.68 -17.10 8.65
N VAL A 584 -36.46 -16.65 8.34
CA VAL A 584 -36.14 -16.02 7.05
C VAL A 584 -35.81 -17.08 6.00
N SER A 585 -36.20 -16.82 4.74
CA SER A 585 -35.89 -17.66 3.56
C SER A 585 -34.91 -17.00 2.58
N SER A 586 -34.70 -15.70 2.72
CA SER A 586 -33.74 -14.91 1.94
C SER A 586 -33.00 -13.92 2.84
N CYS A 587 -31.91 -13.36 2.34
CA CYS A 587 -31.21 -12.27 3.02
C CYS A 587 -32.14 -11.07 3.17
N SER A 588 -32.36 -10.55 4.38
CA SER A 588 -33.22 -9.38 4.57
C SER A 588 -32.52 -8.12 4.06
N GLU A 589 -33.01 -7.48 3.00
CA GLU A 589 -32.37 -6.28 2.43
C GLU A 589 -32.42 -5.05 3.34
N THR A 590 -33.19 -5.07 4.42
CA THR A 590 -33.26 -3.96 5.36
C THR A 590 -31.91 -3.77 6.05
N LEU A 591 -31.16 -2.78 5.56
CA LEU A 591 -30.13 -2.08 6.32
C LEU A 591 -30.70 -1.73 7.70
N PRO A 592 -29.87 -1.66 8.76
CA PRO A 592 -30.30 -1.05 10.01
C PRO A 592 -30.96 0.29 9.65
N LEU A 593 -32.26 0.40 9.98
CA LEU A 593 -33.07 1.53 9.54
C LEU A 593 -32.42 2.83 10.05
N SER A 594 -32.50 3.86 9.21
CA SER A 594 -32.03 5.23 9.38
C SER A 594 -32.66 5.95 10.59
N ALA A 595 -32.29 5.53 11.80
CA ALA A 595 -32.79 6.10 13.04
C ALA A 595 -31.70 6.06 14.11
N LEU A 596 -31.77 6.96 15.08
CA LEU A 596 -30.92 6.95 16.28
C LEU A 596 -31.24 5.79 17.25
N ALA A 597 -32.37 5.10 17.05
CA ALA A 597 -32.85 4.04 17.94
C ALA A 597 -31.83 2.90 18.22
N PRO A 598 -31.02 2.43 17.25
CA PRO A 598 -29.96 1.47 17.53
C PRO A 598 -28.83 2.01 18.43
N TYR A 599 -28.73 3.33 18.59
CA TYR A 599 -27.73 4.01 19.42
C TYR A 599 -28.26 4.49 20.77
N THR A 600 -29.56 4.37 21.05
CA THR A 600 -30.14 4.69 22.36
C THR A 600 -29.34 4.06 23.51
N PRO A 601 -28.91 2.78 23.45
CA PRO A 601 -28.11 2.19 24.52
C PRO A 601 -26.72 2.82 24.72
N VAL A 602 -26.16 3.43 23.67
CA VAL A 602 -24.88 4.15 23.73
C VAL A 602 -25.08 5.51 24.38
N VAL A 603 -26.12 6.25 23.97
CA VAL A 603 -26.44 7.59 24.51
C VAL A 603 -26.83 7.50 25.98
N GLU A 604 -27.65 6.52 26.34
CA GLU A 604 -28.11 6.28 27.72
C GLU A 604 -27.10 5.47 28.57
N ASN A 605 -26.01 5.00 27.95
CA ASN A 605 -24.98 4.17 28.59
C ASN A 605 -25.55 2.91 29.29
N THR A 606 -26.51 2.23 28.65
CA THR A 606 -27.18 1.04 29.18
C THR A 606 -26.50 -0.28 28.79
N TYR A 607 -25.48 -0.24 27.92
CA TYR A 607 -24.66 -1.42 27.63
C TYR A 607 -23.85 -1.89 28.86
N ASN A 608 -24.12 -3.14 29.25
CA ASN A 608 -23.54 -3.81 30.42
C ASN A 608 -22.43 -4.77 29.99
N TYR A 609 -21.34 -4.22 29.47
CA TYR A 609 -20.15 -4.98 29.10
C TYR A 609 -19.55 -5.70 30.30
N THR A 610 -19.38 -7.02 30.20
CA THR A 610 -18.74 -7.85 31.23
C THR A 610 -17.23 -7.96 31.05
N ILE A 611 -16.70 -7.51 29.91
CA ILE A 611 -15.30 -7.62 29.52
C ILE A 611 -14.85 -6.30 28.91
N TYR A 612 -13.73 -5.75 29.40
CA TYR A 612 -13.19 -4.44 28.99
C TYR A 612 -14.26 -3.34 28.83
N PRO A 613 -15.09 -3.09 29.87
CA PRO A 613 -16.27 -2.22 29.75
C PRO A 613 -15.92 -0.80 29.29
N GLU A 614 -14.84 -0.22 29.80
CA GLU A 614 -14.41 1.12 29.41
C GLU A 614 -13.96 1.19 27.95
N LYS A 615 -13.22 0.19 27.47
CA LYS A 615 -12.72 0.15 26.09
C LYS A 615 -13.88 -0.06 25.10
N ASN A 616 -14.81 -0.97 25.40
CA ASN A 616 -16.00 -1.15 24.58
C ASN A 616 -16.88 0.12 24.53
N ARG A 617 -17.11 0.78 25.67
CA ARG A 617 -17.85 2.06 25.72
C ARG A 617 -17.16 3.17 24.94
N TYR A 618 -15.83 3.23 24.97
CA TYR A 618 -15.08 4.19 24.16
C TYR A 618 -15.28 3.95 22.66
N TRP A 619 -15.21 2.68 22.23
CA TRP A 619 -15.46 2.29 20.84
C TRP A 619 -16.89 2.60 20.39
N ASP A 620 -17.90 2.32 21.21
CA ASP A 620 -19.29 2.67 20.91
C ASP A 620 -19.47 4.17 20.71
N LYS A 621 -18.85 5.00 21.58
CA LYS A 621 -18.86 6.47 21.46
C LYS A 621 -18.18 6.95 20.18
N GLN A 622 -17.00 6.40 19.88
CA GLN A 622 -16.28 6.75 18.66
C GLN A 622 -17.06 6.37 17.41
N PHE A 623 -17.62 5.16 17.39
CA PHE A 623 -18.41 4.68 16.26
C PHE A 623 -19.70 5.50 16.08
N TYR A 624 -20.45 5.75 17.15
CA TYR A 624 -21.63 6.63 17.14
C TYR A 624 -21.32 8.00 16.53
N TYR A 625 -20.23 8.62 16.98
CA TYR A 625 -19.81 9.93 16.50
C TYR A 625 -19.45 9.92 15.01
N TYR A 626 -18.65 8.94 14.56
CA TYR A 626 -18.27 8.81 13.15
C TYR A 626 -19.45 8.47 12.25
N ASP A 627 -20.41 7.67 12.73
CA ASP A 627 -21.57 7.31 11.94
C ASP A 627 -22.49 8.51 11.66
N ILE A 628 -22.70 9.37 12.67
CA ILE A 628 -23.44 10.63 12.50
C ILE A 628 -22.72 11.58 11.56
N GLN A 629 -21.40 11.78 11.72
CA GLN A 629 -20.64 12.68 10.86
C GLN A 629 -20.70 12.28 9.37
N ASN A 630 -20.68 10.97 9.10
CA ASN A 630 -20.60 10.45 7.74
C ASN A 630 -21.97 10.19 7.10
N SER A 631 -23.07 10.21 7.87
CA SER A 631 -24.42 9.93 7.37
C SER A 631 -25.33 11.16 7.44
N PRO A 632 -25.70 11.75 6.28
CA PRO A 632 -26.68 12.84 6.22
C PRO A 632 -28.03 12.45 6.84
N LEU A 633 -28.41 11.17 6.73
CA LEU A 633 -29.64 10.64 7.32
C LEU A 633 -29.58 10.69 8.85
N MET A 634 -28.50 10.20 9.46
CA MET A 634 -28.33 10.25 10.92
C MET A 634 -28.24 11.70 11.44
N ALA A 635 -27.52 12.57 10.72
CA ALA A 635 -27.43 13.99 11.06
C ALA A 635 -28.81 14.67 11.08
N SER A 636 -29.69 14.32 10.14
CA SER A 636 -31.06 14.87 10.11
C SER A 636 -31.89 14.45 11.33
N SER A 637 -31.79 13.19 11.76
CA SER A 637 -32.51 12.66 12.93
C SER A 637 -32.00 13.22 14.26
N LEU A 638 -30.74 13.67 14.31
CA LEU A 638 -30.13 14.28 15.51
C LEU A 638 -30.85 15.54 15.97
N SER A 639 -31.32 16.36 15.02
CA SER A 639 -32.00 17.62 15.34
C SER A 639 -33.32 17.44 16.12
N SER A 640 -33.93 16.25 16.01
CA SER A 640 -35.18 15.90 16.70
C SER A 640 -35.02 15.24 18.07
N ASP A 641 -33.79 14.88 18.47
CA ASP A 641 -33.50 14.24 19.75
C ASP A 641 -32.47 15.07 20.53
N ILE A 642 -32.95 15.82 21.53
CA ILE A 642 -32.12 16.74 22.31
C ILE A 642 -31.04 16.02 23.14
N HIS A 643 -31.29 14.80 23.59
CA HIS A 643 -30.32 14.02 24.37
C HIS A 643 -29.20 13.51 23.46
N ALA A 644 -29.56 12.97 22.29
CA ALA A 644 -28.59 12.56 21.29
C ALA A 644 -27.77 13.76 20.78
N LEU A 645 -28.40 14.91 20.52
CA LEU A 645 -27.70 16.13 20.11
C LEU A 645 -26.71 16.62 21.17
N SER A 646 -27.13 16.67 22.44
CA SER A 646 -26.25 17.06 23.55
C SER A 646 -25.06 16.10 23.70
N PHE A 647 -25.30 14.80 23.53
CA PHE A 647 -24.26 13.79 23.59
C PHE A 647 -23.28 13.91 22.42
N TYR A 648 -23.77 14.10 21.19
CA TYR A 648 -22.94 14.36 20.01
C TYR A 648 -22.05 15.60 20.20
N ASN A 649 -22.62 16.73 20.67
CA ASN A 649 -21.86 17.96 20.91
C ASN A 649 -20.77 17.78 21.99
N MET A 650 -21.04 16.98 23.02
CA MET A 650 -20.02 16.60 24.03
C MET A 650 -18.86 15.81 23.40
N LEU A 651 -19.15 14.91 22.45
CA LEU A 651 -18.12 14.14 21.74
C LEU A 651 -17.36 14.99 20.72
N ASP A 652 -18.01 15.91 20.00
CA ASP A 652 -17.35 16.84 19.06
C ASP A 652 -16.33 17.74 19.77
N ALA A 653 -16.64 18.15 21.01
CA ALA A 653 -15.81 19.03 21.83
C ALA A 653 -14.63 18.33 22.52
N ASN A 654 -14.53 16.99 22.47
CA ASN A 654 -13.48 16.23 23.14
C ASN A 654 -12.47 15.60 22.15
N ASN A 655 -11.61 14.72 22.65
CA ASN A 655 -10.58 14.05 21.84
C ASN A 655 -11.16 13.22 20.68
N ILE A 656 -12.34 12.59 20.82
CA ILE A 656 -13.01 11.83 19.75
C ILE A 656 -13.32 12.75 18.56
N GLY A 657 -13.97 13.89 18.80
CA GLY A 657 -14.24 14.89 17.78
C GLY A 657 -12.97 15.47 17.15
N THR A 658 -11.95 15.72 17.96
CA THR A 658 -10.66 16.23 17.49
C THR A 658 -9.93 15.21 16.60
N PHE A 659 -9.91 13.92 16.96
CA PHE A 659 -9.34 12.87 16.11
C PHE A 659 -10.12 12.69 14.81
N ALA A 660 -11.44 12.89 14.81
CA ALA A 660 -12.24 12.89 13.59
C ALA A 660 -11.79 14.01 12.63
N LYS A 661 -11.60 15.22 13.17
CA LYS A 661 -11.10 16.38 12.42
C LYS A 661 -9.70 16.11 11.87
N VAL A 662 -8.78 15.57 12.69
CA VAL A 662 -7.44 15.14 12.26
C VAL A 662 -7.53 14.18 11.05
N ASN A 663 -8.34 13.13 11.14
CA ASN A 663 -8.52 12.19 10.02
C ASN A 663 -9.13 12.84 8.77
N ALA A 664 -10.11 13.73 8.93
CA ALA A 664 -10.72 14.45 7.82
C ALA A 664 -9.71 15.33 7.08
N TYR A 665 -8.89 16.09 7.82
CA TYR A 665 -7.81 16.89 7.24
C TYR A 665 -6.72 16.03 6.58
N MET A 666 -6.34 14.88 7.17
CA MET A 666 -5.43 13.94 6.50
C MET A 666 -6.01 13.39 5.18
N ASN A 667 -7.29 12.99 5.17
CA ASN A 667 -7.96 12.48 3.97
C ASN A 667 -8.15 13.57 2.89
N ASN A 668 -8.19 14.85 3.28
CA ASN A 668 -8.20 16.00 2.38
C ASN A 668 -6.79 16.52 2.05
N GLU A 669 -5.75 15.81 2.49
CA GLU A 669 -4.33 16.15 2.30
C GLU A 669 -3.89 17.51 2.89
N ASP A 670 -4.64 18.05 3.85
CA ASP A 670 -4.28 19.23 4.64
C ASP A 670 -3.49 18.82 5.88
N TYR A 671 -2.24 18.41 5.63
CA TYR A 671 -1.39 17.82 6.66
C TYR A 671 -0.95 18.81 7.73
N ALA A 672 -0.83 20.10 7.42
CA ALA A 672 -0.40 21.13 8.37
C ALA A 672 -1.47 21.39 9.44
N VAL A 673 -2.74 21.52 9.03
CA VAL A 673 -3.85 21.66 9.97
C VAL A 673 -4.03 20.36 10.77
N SER A 674 -3.93 19.21 10.10
CA SER A 674 -3.99 17.90 10.76
C SER A 674 -2.91 17.75 11.84
N GLU A 675 -1.67 18.15 11.58
CA GLU A 675 -0.57 18.08 12.54
C GLU A 675 -0.79 19.00 13.74
N THR A 676 -1.25 20.23 13.51
CA THR A 676 -1.58 21.18 14.58
C THR A 676 -2.64 20.60 15.53
N LEU A 677 -3.72 20.02 14.96
CA LEU A 677 -4.78 19.39 15.74
C LEU A 677 -4.28 18.14 16.47
N ASN A 678 -3.49 17.28 15.81
CA ASN A 678 -2.95 16.07 16.42
C ASN A 678 -2.07 16.39 17.64
N ASN A 679 -1.25 17.44 17.54
CA ASN A 679 -0.39 17.92 18.62
C ASN A 679 -1.16 18.59 19.78
N SER A 680 -2.38 19.10 19.53
CA SER A 680 -3.22 19.71 20.56
C SER A 680 -3.91 18.70 21.49
N ILE A 681 -3.99 17.43 21.06
CA ILE A 681 -4.67 16.38 21.81
C ILE A 681 -3.84 16.00 23.04
N ILE A 682 -4.49 15.96 24.20
CA ILE A 682 -3.90 15.39 25.42
C ILE A 682 -4.59 14.03 25.66
N PRO A 683 -3.93 12.90 25.37
CA PRO A 683 -4.56 11.59 25.50
C PRO A 683 -4.99 11.27 26.92
N THR A 684 -6.21 10.77 27.07
CA THR A 684 -6.80 10.36 28.36
C THR A 684 -6.74 8.85 28.58
N ASN A 685 -6.41 8.08 27.55
CA ASN A 685 -6.32 6.63 27.57
C ASN A 685 -5.38 6.10 26.45
N ASP A 686 -5.05 4.82 26.49
CA ASP A 686 -4.09 4.21 25.54
C ASP A 686 -4.57 4.22 24.08
N ILE A 687 -5.88 4.15 23.82
CA ILE A 687 -6.43 4.19 22.45
C ILE A 687 -6.11 5.54 21.82
N GLU A 688 -6.34 6.62 22.56
CA GLU A 688 -6.02 7.98 22.14
C GLU A 688 -4.51 8.19 21.97
N LYS A 689 -3.71 7.70 22.93
CA LYS A 689 -2.25 7.82 22.90
C LYS A 689 -1.67 7.14 21.66
N ASN A 690 -2.09 5.90 21.40
CA ASN A 690 -1.64 5.15 20.22
C ASN A 690 -2.06 5.84 18.92
N ARG A 691 -3.30 6.36 18.86
CA ARG A 691 -3.79 7.10 17.69
C ARG A 691 -2.97 8.35 17.43
N GLN A 692 -2.69 9.15 18.45
CA GLN A 692 -1.87 10.36 18.31
C GLN A 692 -0.47 10.03 17.77
N ILE A 693 0.16 8.98 18.32
CA ILE A 693 1.51 8.54 17.90
C ILE A 693 1.52 8.09 16.45
N VAL A 694 0.61 7.19 16.05
CA VAL A 694 0.59 6.67 14.67
C VAL A 694 0.25 7.78 13.67
N ASN A 695 -0.69 8.67 14.02
CA ASN A 695 -0.98 9.85 13.20
C ASN A 695 0.26 10.74 13.05
N GLN A 696 1.00 10.99 14.13
CA GLN A 696 2.22 11.80 14.08
C GLN A 696 3.28 11.17 13.18
N ILE A 697 3.53 9.85 13.33
CA ILE A 697 4.47 9.15 12.44
C ILE A 697 4.01 9.24 10.99
N TYR A 698 2.73 9.04 10.70
CA TYR A 698 2.19 9.20 9.33
C TYR A 698 2.44 10.61 8.77
N LEU A 699 2.16 11.64 9.57
CA LEU A 699 2.38 13.06 9.22
C LEU A 699 3.87 13.37 9.01
N ASP A 700 4.77 12.71 9.73
CA ASP A 700 6.22 12.84 9.62
C ASP A 700 6.87 11.96 8.54
N THR A 701 6.11 11.03 7.95
CA THR A 701 6.63 10.02 7.00
C THR A 701 5.82 10.06 5.69
N TRP A 702 4.78 9.25 5.59
CA TRP A 702 4.01 8.99 4.38
C TRP A 702 3.35 10.26 3.84
N ALA A 703 2.88 11.16 4.71
CA ALA A 703 2.33 12.46 4.30
C ALA A 703 3.36 13.36 3.60
N LYS A 704 4.64 13.16 3.90
CA LYS A 704 5.80 13.87 3.32
C LYS A 704 6.46 13.05 2.19
N GLY A 705 5.87 11.93 1.77
CA GLY A 705 6.40 11.04 0.73
C GLY A 705 7.57 10.15 1.18
N ARG A 706 7.84 10.06 2.49
CA ARG A 706 8.84 9.16 3.08
C ARG A 706 8.16 7.89 3.55
N PHE A 707 8.37 6.78 2.84
CA PHE A 707 7.74 5.49 3.17
C PHE A 707 8.66 4.56 3.98
N GLU A 708 9.93 4.91 4.08
CA GLU A 708 10.89 4.22 4.95
C GLU A 708 10.84 4.77 6.38
N PHE A 709 10.87 3.87 7.35
CA PHE A 709 10.90 4.21 8.77
C PHE A 709 12.32 4.10 9.31
N THR A 710 12.71 5.06 10.16
CA THR A 710 13.86 4.90 11.04
C THR A 710 13.66 3.70 11.97
N THR A 711 14.73 3.18 12.56
CA THR A 711 14.65 2.07 13.51
C THR A 711 13.71 2.38 14.68
N ASP A 712 13.71 3.63 15.16
CA ASP A 712 12.85 4.08 16.27
C ASP A 712 11.38 4.16 15.85
N GLU A 713 11.07 4.81 14.72
CA GLU A 713 9.71 4.90 14.18
C GLU A 713 9.13 3.51 13.92
N ARG A 714 9.92 2.62 13.31
CA ARG A 714 9.52 1.24 13.07
C ARG A 714 9.24 0.51 14.37
N SER A 715 10.11 0.63 15.36
CA SER A 715 9.95 -0.04 16.66
C SER A 715 8.68 0.44 17.37
N VAL A 716 8.35 1.73 17.28
CA VAL A 716 7.11 2.30 17.84
C VAL A 716 5.88 1.78 17.10
N LEU A 717 5.90 1.79 15.75
CA LEU A 717 4.81 1.24 14.95
C LEU A 717 4.61 -0.26 15.23
N GLU A 718 5.69 -1.03 15.34
CA GLU A 718 5.64 -2.46 15.64
C GLU A 718 5.01 -2.69 17.01
N ALA A 719 5.47 -1.98 18.05
CA ALA A 719 4.90 -2.06 19.38
C ALA A 719 3.36 -1.84 19.39
N ILE A 720 2.87 -0.87 18.62
CA ILE A 720 1.44 -0.61 18.47
C ILE A 720 0.74 -1.68 17.62
N ALA A 721 1.35 -2.11 16.51
CA ALA A 721 0.76 -3.10 15.60
C ALA A 721 0.50 -4.47 16.26
N TYR A 722 1.31 -4.85 17.26
CA TYR A 722 1.18 -6.12 18.01
C TYR A 722 0.19 -6.06 19.20
N LEU A 723 -0.42 -4.90 19.49
CA LEU A 723 -1.46 -4.81 20.51
C LEU A 723 -2.76 -5.50 20.08
N GLU A 724 -3.57 -5.89 21.07
CA GLU A 724 -4.95 -6.31 20.82
C GLU A 724 -5.76 -5.10 20.32
N PRO A 725 -6.42 -5.15 19.15
CA PRO A 725 -7.11 -3.98 18.60
C PRO A 725 -8.19 -3.38 19.50
N LEU A 726 -8.87 -4.18 20.33
CA LEU A 726 -9.87 -3.69 21.27
C LEU A 726 -9.26 -2.72 22.31
N THR A 727 -8.06 -3.02 22.82
CA THR A 727 -7.39 -2.23 23.85
C THR A 727 -6.44 -1.18 23.29
N GLY A 728 -5.76 -1.50 22.18
CA GLY A 728 -4.82 -0.63 21.48
C GLY A 728 -5.48 0.40 20.56
N GLY A 729 -6.74 0.18 20.19
CA GLY A 729 -7.51 1.11 19.35
C GLY A 729 -7.27 0.91 17.85
N GLY A 730 -7.95 1.71 17.03
CA GLY A 730 -7.80 1.61 15.57
C GLY A 730 -6.41 1.95 15.04
N ALA A 731 -5.56 2.58 15.87
CA ALA A 731 -4.17 2.88 15.53
C ALA A 731 -3.35 1.61 15.26
N VAL A 732 -3.75 0.50 15.87
CA VAL A 732 -3.19 -0.83 15.62
C VAL A 732 -3.27 -1.20 14.14
N TYR A 733 -4.42 -0.96 13.49
CA TYR A 733 -4.57 -1.25 12.07
C TYR A 733 -3.82 -0.26 11.19
N SER A 734 -3.82 1.03 11.55
CA SER A 734 -3.03 2.04 10.86
C SER A 734 -1.54 1.67 10.86
N ALA A 735 -0.99 1.26 12.01
CA ALA A 735 0.39 0.80 12.12
C ALA A 735 0.66 -0.47 11.30
N ARG A 736 -0.29 -1.44 11.32
CA ARG A 736 -0.21 -2.66 10.49
C ARG A 736 -0.18 -2.37 8.99
N VAL A 737 -1.02 -1.45 8.52
CA VAL A 737 -1.02 -1.01 7.11
C VAL A 737 0.31 -0.32 6.78
N MET A 738 0.79 0.59 7.64
CA MET A 738 2.06 1.28 7.45
C MET A 738 3.25 0.32 7.37
N LEU A 739 3.26 -0.72 8.21
CA LEU A 739 4.33 -1.73 8.25
C LEU A 739 4.14 -2.85 7.21
N GLY A 740 2.97 -2.98 6.59
CA GLY A 740 2.64 -4.08 5.70
C GLY A 740 2.57 -5.44 6.41
N ILE A 741 2.15 -5.49 7.69
CA ILE A 741 2.11 -6.72 8.49
C ILE A 741 0.69 -7.05 8.99
N ASN A 742 0.42 -8.33 9.26
CA ASN A 742 -0.79 -8.78 9.94
C ASN A 742 -0.44 -9.71 11.11
N PRO A 743 -0.04 -9.16 12.27
CA PRO A 743 0.38 -9.96 13.40
C PRO A 743 -0.81 -10.70 14.06
N PRO A 744 -0.53 -11.80 14.77
CA PRO A 744 -1.52 -12.49 15.59
C PRO A 744 -2.14 -11.52 16.58
N VAL A 745 -3.45 -11.63 16.81
CA VAL A 745 -4.02 -11.11 18.05
C VAL A 745 -3.52 -12.04 19.16
N ASN A 746 -2.58 -11.57 19.99
CA ASN A 746 -2.09 -12.32 21.15
C ASN A 746 -3.28 -12.77 22.01
N THR A 747 -3.63 -14.05 21.93
CA THR A 747 -4.49 -14.70 22.92
C THR A 747 -3.69 -14.73 24.21
N GLY A 748 -4.26 -14.17 25.29
CA GLY A 748 -3.63 -13.95 26.60
C GLY A 748 -2.43 -14.84 26.92
N THR A 749 -1.35 -14.18 27.36
CA THR A 749 -0.05 -14.66 27.87
C THR A 749 1.14 -14.66 26.89
N THR A 750 2.18 -13.90 27.27
CA THR A 750 3.60 -13.99 26.88
C THR A 750 4.06 -13.49 25.50
N LYS A 751 3.93 -12.17 25.26
CA LYS A 751 5.02 -11.30 24.71
C LYS A 751 4.92 -9.85 25.21
N MET A 752 3.77 -9.45 25.77
CA MET A 752 3.58 -8.17 26.49
C MET A 752 4.00 -8.19 27.97
N ALA A 753 4.90 -9.10 28.39
CA ALA A 753 5.48 -9.12 29.74
C ALA A 753 7.01 -8.89 29.75
N GLN A 754 7.63 -8.66 28.59
CA GLN A 754 9.07 -8.35 28.48
C GLN A 754 9.38 -7.05 27.70
N GLN A 755 8.35 -6.28 27.32
CA GLN A 755 8.53 -4.96 26.68
C GLN A 755 7.66 -3.84 27.27
N THR A 756 6.76 -4.17 28.20
CA THR A 756 6.08 -3.20 29.09
C THR A 756 6.94 -2.79 30.29
N SER A 757 8.14 -3.35 30.42
CA SER A 757 9.16 -2.96 31.40
C SER A 757 10.28 -2.07 30.82
N LEU A 758 10.06 -1.43 29.65
CA LEU A 758 11.01 -0.45 29.10
C LEU A 758 10.46 0.98 28.98
N ILE A 759 9.20 1.23 29.36
CA ILE A 759 8.62 2.58 29.43
C ILE A 759 7.73 2.74 30.67
N GLN A 760 8.22 2.28 31.82
CA GLN A 760 7.78 2.81 33.11
C GLN A 760 9.04 3.11 33.94
N ASN A 761 9.20 4.39 34.25
CA ASN A 761 10.16 4.98 35.19
C ASN A 761 11.62 5.11 34.76
N ALA A 762 11.89 6.18 34.01
CA ALA A 762 12.92 7.13 34.41
C ALA A 762 12.32 8.55 34.36
N ALA A 763 11.28 8.81 35.17
CA ALA A 763 11.04 10.18 35.61
C ALA A 763 12.15 10.49 36.61
N SER A 764 13.18 11.19 36.15
CA SER A 764 14.34 11.55 36.95
C SER A 764 14.74 13.00 36.70
N THR A 765 13.87 13.93 37.10
CA THR A 765 14.21 15.35 37.18
C THR A 765 14.92 15.64 38.49
N ILE A 766 16.06 16.33 38.44
CA ILE A 766 16.72 16.83 39.65
C ILE A 766 15.79 17.83 40.36
N TYR A 767 15.64 17.73 41.69
CA TYR A 767 14.89 18.69 42.51
C TYR A 767 15.65 19.07 43.80
N PRO A 768 15.48 20.29 44.34
CA PRO A 768 14.84 21.43 43.67
C PRO A 768 15.63 21.86 42.42
N ASN A 769 14.94 22.39 41.41
CA ASN A 769 15.56 22.96 40.22
C ASN A 769 14.78 24.23 39.83
N PRO A 770 15.28 25.44 40.13
CA PRO A 770 16.67 25.75 40.53
C PRO A 770 17.11 25.21 41.90
N ALA A 771 18.34 24.71 42.00
CA ALA A 771 18.95 24.19 43.22
C ALA A 771 19.84 25.25 43.90
N LYS A 772 19.79 25.32 45.23
CA LYS A 772 20.61 26.25 46.02
C LYS A 772 21.86 25.62 46.60
N ASP A 773 21.68 24.79 47.64
CA ASP A 773 22.78 24.17 48.40
C ASP A 773 22.90 22.66 48.12
N MET A 774 21.76 21.99 47.85
CA MET A 774 21.64 20.56 47.62
C MET A 774 20.63 20.27 46.50
N ALA A 775 20.80 19.15 45.82
CA ALA A 775 19.81 18.63 44.89
C ALA A 775 19.76 17.09 44.90
N TYR A 776 18.59 16.57 44.54
CA TYR A 776 18.23 15.16 44.57
C TYR A 776 17.83 14.71 43.17
N LEU A 777 18.31 13.55 42.76
CA LEU A 777 17.95 12.89 41.52
C LEU A 777 17.34 11.53 41.86
N GLU A 778 16.03 11.38 41.69
CA GLU A 778 15.42 10.05 41.74
C GLU A 778 15.80 9.25 40.50
N TYR A 779 16.11 7.97 40.64
CA TYR A 779 16.45 7.11 39.51
C TYR A 779 16.07 5.66 39.81
N SER A 780 15.88 4.86 38.76
CA SER A 780 15.66 3.41 38.88
C SER A 780 16.58 2.69 37.90
N LEU A 781 17.35 1.72 38.38
CA LEU A 781 18.23 0.86 37.59
C LEU A 781 17.82 -0.60 37.79
N ILE A 782 18.02 -1.45 36.79
CA ILE A 782 17.76 -2.88 36.93
C ILE A 782 18.75 -3.48 37.93
N GLU A 783 18.33 -4.46 38.73
CA GLU A 783 19.17 -5.13 39.72
C GLU A 783 20.49 -5.62 39.09
N GLY A 784 21.62 -5.19 39.65
CA GLY A 784 22.97 -5.46 39.12
C GLY A 784 23.49 -4.47 38.06
N GLU A 785 22.68 -3.53 37.55
CA GLU A 785 23.14 -2.47 36.65
C GLU A 785 23.90 -1.35 37.39
N VAL A 786 24.90 -0.80 36.69
CA VAL A 786 25.68 0.38 37.12
C VAL A 786 25.58 1.44 36.03
N ALA A 787 25.27 2.67 36.44
CA ALA A 787 25.22 3.84 35.58
C ALA A 787 26.11 4.97 36.12
N TYR A 788 26.32 5.98 35.28
CA TYR A 788 27.09 7.17 35.58
C TYR A 788 26.25 8.40 35.29
N ILE A 789 26.16 9.30 36.27
CA ILE A 789 25.64 10.65 36.11
C ILE A 789 26.81 11.53 35.70
N TYR A 790 26.65 12.32 34.64
CA TYR A 790 27.60 13.31 34.17
C TYR A 790 26.97 14.69 34.22
N PHE A 791 27.68 15.68 34.74
CA PHE A 791 27.28 17.08 34.71
C PHE A 791 28.17 17.86 33.74
N TYR A 792 27.58 18.72 32.92
CA TYR A 792 28.22 19.49 31.87
C TYR A 792 27.94 20.99 32.04
N ASN A 793 28.93 21.83 31.70
CA ASN A 793 28.67 23.25 31.49
C ASN A 793 27.96 23.50 30.15
N ILE A 794 27.59 24.74 29.87
CA ILE A 794 26.97 25.15 28.60
C ILE A 794 27.86 24.93 27.36
N MET A 795 29.17 24.72 27.54
CA MET A 795 30.12 24.40 26.46
C MET A 795 30.26 22.88 26.24
N GLY A 796 29.47 22.05 26.95
CA GLY A 796 29.51 20.58 26.84
C GLY A 796 30.70 19.93 27.55
N VAL A 797 31.50 20.69 28.31
CA VAL A 797 32.63 20.15 29.09
C VAL A 797 32.10 19.49 30.36
N ALA A 798 32.47 18.23 30.58
CA ALA A 798 32.12 17.51 31.79
C ALA A 798 32.82 18.11 33.01
N ILE A 799 32.03 18.51 34.00
CA ILE A 799 32.50 19.16 35.24
C ILE A 799 32.64 18.12 36.35
N LYS A 800 31.73 17.14 36.38
CA LYS A 800 31.68 16.13 37.43
C LYS A 800 30.97 14.89 36.95
N SER A 801 31.33 13.74 37.50
CA SER A 801 30.61 12.49 37.30
C SER A 801 30.50 11.69 38.59
N TYR A 802 29.44 10.88 38.68
CA TYR A 802 29.14 10.03 39.81
C TYR A 802 28.67 8.67 39.33
N MET A 803 29.14 7.61 39.97
CA MET A 803 28.64 6.26 39.73
C MET A 803 27.42 6.02 40.61
N ILE A 804 26.38 5.45 40.04
CA ILE A 804 25.16 5.01 40.72
C ILE A 804 24.87 3.55 40.40
N ASP A 805 24.27 2.85 41.34
CA ASP A 805 23.89 1.44 41.21
C ASP A 805 22.42 1.25 41.61
N SER A 806 21.89 0.05 41.37
CA SER A 806 20.51 -0.34 41.67
C SER A 806 20.20 -0.53 43.16
N SER A 807 21.16 -0.34 44.08
CA SER A 807 20.89 -0.46 45.53
C SER A 807 20.20 0.76 46.12
N LYS A 808 20.18 1.89 45.39
CA LYS A 808 19.54 3.15 45.81
C LYS A 808 18.56 3.62 44.74
N ASN A 809 17.48 4.27 45.18
CA ASN A 809 16.44 4.84 44.31
C ASN A 809 16.56 6.36 44.13
N HIS A 810 17.56 6.98 44.77
CA HIS A 810 17.86 8.40 44.61
C HIS A 810 19.36 8.67 44.80
N PHE A 811 19.84 9.74 44.19
CA PHE A 811 21.19 10.26 44.29
C PHE A 811 21.13 11.70 44.82
N GLU A 812 21.83 11.96 45.91
CA GLU A 812 21.94 13.27 46.54
C GLU A 812 23.32 13.87 46.26
N PHE A 813 23.37 15.15 45.88
CA PHE A 813 24.64 15.86 45.71
C PHE A 813 24.57 17.32 46.17
N SER A 814 25.72 17.80 46.65
CA SER A 814 25.92 19.20 47.00
C SER A 814 26.24 20.03 45.76
N THR A 815 25.63 21.21 45.67
CA THR A 815 25.83 22.19 44.59
C THR A 815 27.02 23.13 44.87
N THR A 816 27.77 22.91 45.96
CA THR A 816 28.83 23.82 46.43
C THR A 816 29.90 24.04 45.36
N ASP A 817 30.26 22.98 44.62
CA ASP A 817 31.28 23.02 43.57
C ASP A 817 30.78 23.61 42.23
N PHE A 818 29.49 23.89 42.12
CA PHE A 818 28.89 24.53 40.96
C PHE A 818 28.83 26.05 41.19
N LYS A 819 29.17 26.84 40.17
CA LYS A 819 28.93 28.30 40.18
C LYS A 819 27.45 28.54 39.84
N PRO A 820 26.85 29.68 40.21
CA PRO A 820 25.51 30.03 39.76
C PRO A 820 25.44 30.01 38.22
N GLY A 821 24.43 29.36 37.65
CA GLY A 821 24.31 29.22 36.19
C GLY A 821 23.50 28.01 35.71
N LEU A 822 23.42 27.88 34.38
CA LEU A 822 22.77 26.75 33.70
C LEU A 822 23.77 25.64 33.42
N TYR A 823 23.39 24.42 33.76
CA TYR A 823 24.13 23.18 33.53
C TYR A 823 23.24 22.16 32.83
N PHE A 824 23.88 21.14 32.27
CA PHE A 824 23.19 19.94 31.78
C PHE A 824 23.68 18.73 32.55
N TYR A 825 22.84 17.72 32.70
CA TYR A 825 23.27 16.43 33.22
C TYR A 825 22.76 15.31 32.32
N SER A 826 23.51 14.21 32.29
CA SER A 826 23.09 12.98 31.61
C SER A 826 23.37 11.75 32.46
N ILE A 827 22.54 10.73 32.32
CA ILE A 827 22.75 9.42 32.96
C ILE A 827 23.06 8.41 31.87
N LYS A 828 24.17 7.69 31.98
CA LYS A 828 24.59 6.68 31.00
C LYS A 828 24.93 5.36 31.68
N LEU A 829 24.46 4.24 31.15
CA LEU A 829 24.89 2.92 31.60
C LEU A 829 26.40 2.73 31.36
N LYS A 830 27.01 1.79 32.07
CA LYS A 830 28.44 1.43 31.90
C LYS A 830 28.81 1.09 30.44
N ASN A 831 27.86 0.58 29.64
CA ASN A 831 28.05 0.27 28.22
C ASN A 831 27.92 1.50 27.28
N GLY A 832 27.72 2.71 27.82
CA GLY A 832 27.61 3.96 27.07
C GLY A 832 26.19 4.35 26.65
N LYS A 833 25.17 3.49 26.86
CA LYS A 833 23.77 3.81 26.54
C LYS A 833 23.27 4.98 27.39
N LEU A 834 22.79 6.04 26.73
CA LEU A 834 22.14 7.18 27.38
C LEU A 834 20.77 6.79 27.92
N LEU A 835 20.53 7.02 29.21
CA LEU A 835 19.24 6.79 29.88
C LEU A 835 18.40 8.08 29.95
N LEU A 836 19.03 9.22 30.24
CA LEU A 836 18.37 10.53 30.30
C LEU A 836 19.39 11.64 30.06
N SER A 837 18.95 12.79 29.53
CA SER A 837 19.67 14.08 29.64
C SER A 837 18.69 15.22 29.94
N ASN A 838 19.01 16.13 30.85
CA ASN A 838 18.17 17.30 31.18
C ASN A 838 19.00 18.49 31.72
N LYS A 839 18.36 19.64 31.97
CA LYS A 839 19.01 20.84 32.51
C LYS A 839 18.94 20.93 34.04
N LEU A 840 19.95 21.57 34.63
CA LEU A 840 20.03 21.91 36.04
C LEU A 840 20.39 23.39 36.17
N ILE A 841 19.62 24.14 36.96
CA ILE A 841 19.86 25.55 37.24
C ILE A 841 20.38 25.65 38.67
N ILE A 842 21.55 26.27 38.88
CA ILE A 842 22.10 26.55 40.21
C ILE A 842 21.93 28.03 40.53
N ILE A 843 21.33 28.33 41.68
CA ILE A 843 21.18 29.67 42.26
C ILE A 843 21.94 29.70 43.60
N LYS A 844 22.69 30.76 43.94
CA LYS A 844 23.34 30.88 45.26
C LYS A 844 22.86 32.13 45.98
#